data_AF-A0A6G1GQF6-F1
#
_entry.id   AF-A0A6G1GQF6-F1
#
_cell.length_a   1.000
_cell.length_b   1.000
_cell.length_c   1.000
_cell.angle_alpha   90.00
_cell.angle_beta   90.00
_cell.angle_gamma   90.00
#
_symmetry.space_group_name_H-M   'P 1'
#
loop_
_entity.id
_entity.type
_entity.pdbx_description
1 polymer ?
#
loop_
_entity_poly.entity_id
_entity_poly.type
_entity_poly.pdbx_seq_one_letter_code
_entity_poly.pdbx_strand_id
1 'polypeptide(L)'
;MAHPQPSQPAQSRTYKDYPIGVICALHIEKAAFEAMLDEIHDPLPIVKGDENDYTFGRMRTHNIVVACLPGGTTGTNPAATVAKDMLRSFPIKIGLMVGVGAGVWSTNVDLRLGDVVVSQPDGTLGGVVQWDLGKRENNRFVRTGSLDKPPRVLLNALQNIKTKHEKDGDNGLNEHLSNMARNYPQMAERYGHPGSEHDRLYQSKFAHVSDETCDKCDLAQIIQRPERKSQAPQIFYGNIASGNAVMKNASIRDRIAKSEKVICFEMEAAGLMDSFPCLVIRGICDYADSHKNKRWQKYAAATAAAFAKELLGVIKKQEVDKLELATLHEILKTIPIAADARFNAYQRQHDPECHPNTRVNLLQNIYYWADGREERCIFWLNGLAGTGKSTIARTVARKYYNQKRLGASFFFSRGGGDVSHARKFVTSIASQLANSVPSLDQHVCDAIKERRDIASQSLRDQWQQLVLRPLSRLSGSGAQYYMLVVDALDECDNDKDIRIIVHLLAEAQSLKTARLRIFLTSRPEVPIRNGFVDVPDGDHQDFVLHNISPSIIDQDIGTFLKHGFEKIAKERSLDAGWPGPEIIKRLVYGASGLFIWASTVIRFIHDGKLFAARRLKIIVENSSVGVDAAGKHLNEIYITVLRSCISLKYSHEEVEELLPMLKSLLGSIATLLSPLSTQSLSKLLSTAQDDVDQILDDLHAILIIPEDPALPLRLHHPSFRDFLFEKSRCAEFWVDEKQAHEILADRCIRLMEISLKQDIYSVKAPNMLIADAETTRIEQCLPPEVQYACSYWIDHVQKSGTQLYDNSQVHRFLQKYLLYWLEALGWMEKLSDGLGRELANS
;
A
#
# COMPACT_ATOMS: atom_id res chain seq x y z
N MET A 1 57.76 28.07 -2.59
CA MET A 1 56.66 28.06 -3.58
C MET A 1 55.88 26.78 -3.40
N ALA A 2 54.74 26.83 -2.71
CA ALA A 2 53.87 25.68 -2.51
C ALA A 2 52.77 25.73 -3.58
N HIS A 3 52.66 24.68 -4.38
CA HIS A 3 51.61 24.53 -5.39
C HIS A 3 50.23 24.45 -4.72
N PRO A 4 49.22 25.17 -5.21
CA PRO A 4 47.84 25.01 -4.74
C PRO A 4 47.31 23.65 -5.21
N GLN A 5 46.71 22.89 -4.28
CA GLN A 5 45.96 21.69 -4.61
C GLN A 5 44.78 22.05 -5.53
N PRO A 6 44.48 21.22 -6.56
CA PRO A 6 43.34 21.45 -7.43
C PRO A 6 42.04 21.33 -6.64
N SER A 7 41.17 22.33 -6.76
CA SER A 7 39.80 22.31 -6.23
C SER A 7 39.07 21.07 -6.74
N GLN A 8 38.40 20.35 -5.83
CA GLN A 8 37.49 19.28 -6.21
C GLN A 8 36.44 19.84 -7.20
N PRO A 9 36.09 19.11 -8.27
CA PRO A 9 35.06 19.56 -9.20
C PRO A 9 33.74 19.73 -8.45
N ALA A 10 33.10 20.89 -8.60
CA ALA A 10 31.81 21.18 -8.00
C ALA A 10 30.82 20.10 -8.44
N GLN A 11 30.25 19.38 -7.46
CA GLN A 11 29.21 18.40 -7.71
C GLN A 11 28.03 19.11 -8.38
N SER A 12 27.62 18.66 -9.57
CA SER A 12 26.48 19.24 -10.28
C SER A 12 25.22 19.04 -9.45
N ARG A 13 24.70 20.11 -8.87
CA ARG A 13 23.48 20.11 -8.06
C ARG A 13 22.25 20.14 -8.97
N THR A 14 21.17 19.53 -8.51
CA THR A 14 19.88 19.42 -9.22
C THR A 14 18.74 19.85 -8.30
N TYR A 15 17.54 20.04 -8.85
CA TYR A 15 16.34 20.37 -8.05
C TYR A 15 16.07 19.32 -6.95
N LYS A 16 16.46 18.06 -7.17
CA LYS A 16 16.27 16.97 -6.22
C LYS A 16 17.09 17.13 -4.93
N ASP A 17 18.12 17.96 -4.97
CA ASP A 17 19.04 18.15 -3.85
C ASP A 17 18.51 19.12 -2.79
N TYR A 18 17.34 19.74 -2.97
CA TYR A 18 16.78 20.78 -2.09
C TYR A 18 15.47 20.33 -1.42
N PRO A 19 15.54 19.54 -0.34
CA PRO A 19 14.36 19.01 0.34
C PRO A 19 13.72 19.97 1.35
N ILE A 20 14.31 21.16 1.57
CA ILE A 20 13.81 22.17 2.51
C ILE A 20 13.47 23.44 1.76
N GLY A 21 12.22 23.89 1.93
CA GLY A 21 11.71 25.12 1.32
C GLY A 21 11.50 26.22 2.36
N VAL A 22 11.88 27.45 2.04
CA VAL A 22 11.67 28.61 2.92
C VAL A 22 10.94 29.70 2.16
N ILE A 23 9.88 30.22 2.76
CA ILE A 23 9.08 31.30 2.18
C ILE A 23 9.16 32.51 3.11
N CYS A 24 9.49 33.66 2.53
CA CYS A 24 9.48 34.96 3.17
C CYS A 24 8.45 35.86 2.48
N ALA A 25 7.73 36.70 3.24
CA ALA A 25 6.74 37.61 2.67
C ALA A 25 7.38 38.87 2.08
N LEU A 26 8.47 39.35 2.69
CA LEU A 26 9.10 40.63 2.34
C LEU A 26 10.58 40.47 1.99
N HIS A 27 11.10 41.36 1.14
CA HIS A 27 12.52 41.36 0.76
C HIS A 27 13.46 41.52 1.97
N ILE A 28 13.07 42.24 3.02
CA ILE A 28 13.87 42.36 4.26
C ILE A 28 13.93 41.04 5.04
N GLU A 29 12.89 40.21 4.93
CA GLU A 29 12.83 38.89 5.56
C GLU A 29 13.67 37.88 4.76
N LYS A 30 13.56 37.90 3.42
CA LYS A 30 14.45 37.12 2.52
C LYS A 30 15.92 37.50 2.75
N ALA A 31 16.25 38.79 2.80
CA ALA A 31 17.61 39.25 3.06
C ALA A 31 18.17 38.80 4.42
N ALA A 32 17.36 38.90 5.48
CA ALA A 32 17.74 38.39 6.80
C ALA A 32 17.99 36.87 6.80
N PHE A 33 17.14 36.11 6.11
CA PHE A 33 17.30 34.66 6.00
C PHE A 33 18.51 34.25 5.16
N GLU A 34 18.73 34.88 4.02
CA GLU A 34 19.89 34.63 3.16
C GLU A 34 21.21 34.89 3.87
N ALA A 35 21.28 35.95 4.69
CA ALA A 35 22.45 36.26 5.50
C ALA A 35 22.75 35.19 6.59
N MET A 36 21.80 34.29 6.86
CA MET A 36 21.97 33.14 7.75
C MET A 36 22.44 31.86 7.03
N LEU A 37 22.48 31.84 5.69
CA LEU A 37 23.01 30.69 4.95
C LEU A 37 24.52 30.52 5.22
N ASP A 38 24.98 29.26 5.26
CA ASP A 38 26.41 28.95 5.36
C ASP A 38 27.09 29.00 3.98
N GLU A 39 26.33 28.79 2.91
CA GLU A 39 26.80 28.80 1.52
C GLU A 39 25.64 29.18 0.59
N ILE A 40 25.91 30.03 -0.41
CA ILE A 40 24.99 30.30 -1.52
C ILE A 40 25.43 29.43 -2.70
N HIS A 41 24.49 28.72 -3.31
CA HIS A 41 24.73 27.88 -4.47
C HIS A 41 24.40 28.62 -5.77
N ASP A 42 24.99 28.17 -6.88
CA ASP A 42 24.63 28.67 -8.22
C ASP A 42 23.14 28.42 -8.53
N PRO A 43 22.48 29.34 -9.25
CA PRO A 43 21.08 29.20 -9.60
C PRO A 43 20.87 28.04 -10.58
N LEU A 44 19.78 27.30 -10.37
CA LEU A 44 19.30 26.31 -11.32
C LEU A 44 18.39 26.95 -12.37
N PRO A 45 18.23 26.35 -13.57
CA PRO A 45 17.27 26.85 -14.56
C PRO A 45 15.85 26.98 -13.98
N ILE A 46 15.05 27.89 -14.52
CA ILE A 46 13.65 28.03 -14.08
C ILE A 46 12.82 26.89 -14.67
N VAL A 47 12.02 26.23 -13.84
CA VAL A 47 11.07 25.19 -14.29
C VAL A 47 9.93 25.85 -15.05
N LYS A 48 9.58 25.33 -16.23
CA LYS A 48 8.51 25.90 -17.06
C LYS A 48 7.19 26.01 -16.29
N GLY A 49 6.64 27.22 -16.22
CA GLY A 49 5.38 27.54 -15.53
C GLY A 49 5.54 27.87 -14.04
N ASP A 50 6.76 27.81 -13.50
CA ASP A 50 7.10 28.34 -12.18
C ASP A 50 7.65 29.77 -12.37
N GLU A 51 6.98 30.76 -11.77
CA GLU A 51 7.34 32.17 -11.87
C GLU A 51 8.10 32.68 -10.63
N ASN A 52 8.37 31.80 -9.66
CA ASN A 52 9.07 32.18 -8.44
C ASN A 52 10.56 32.46 -8.70
N ASP A 53 11.09 33.46 -7.98
CA ASP A 53 12.53 33.71 -7.87
C ASP A 53 13.12 33.00 -6.66
N TYR A 54 14.03 32.06 -6.92
CA TYR A 54 14.63 31.21 -5.90
C TYR A 54 16.08 31.56 -5.61
N THR A 55 16.41 31.62 -4.32
CA THR A 55 17.79 31.59 -3.84
C THR A 55 18.11 30.18 -3.36
N PHE A 56 19.24 29.65 -3.82
CA PHE A 56 19.71 28.33 -3.47
C PHE A 56 20.86 28.44 -2.48
N GLY A 57 20.85 27.60 -1.44
CA GLY A 57 21.97 27.59 -0.51
C GLY A 57 22.02 26.37 0.39
N ARG A 58 22.92 26.43 1.35
CA ARG A 58 23.09 25.43 2.40
C ARG A 58 23.05 26.11 3.75
N MET A 59 22.37 25.46 4.69
CA MET A 59 22.40 25.81 6.10
C MET A 59 22.65 24.53 6.90
N ARG A 60 23.75 24.52 7.63
CA ARG A 60 24.28 23.34 8.32
C ARG A 60 24.49 22.20 7.32
N THR A 61 23.82 21.07 7.53
CA THR A 61 23.90 19.87 6.67
C THR A 61 22.81 19.80 5.60
N HIS A 62 21.95 20.81 5.52
CA HIS A 62 20.76 20.82 4.66
C HIS A 62 20.91 21.81 3.52
N ASN A 63 20.53 21.37 2.33
CA ASN A 63 20.34 22.26 1.18
C ASN A 63 18.93 22.86 1.24
N ILE A 64 18.82 24.15 0.96
CA ILE A 64 17.60 24.95 1.12
C ILE A 64 17.35 25.77 -0.13
N VAL A 65 16.08 25.83 -0.52
CA VAL A 65 15.59 26.77 -1.52
C VAL A 65 14.71 27.83 -0.85
N VAL A 66 14.94 29.10 -1.15
CA VAL A 66 14.28 30.24 -0.53
C VAL A 66 13.52 31.04 -1.58
N ALA A 67 12.25 31.32 -1.36
CA ALA A 67 11.43 32.19 -2.20
C ALA A 67 10.89 33.39 -1.41
N CYS A 68 10.63 34.49 -2.12
CA CYS A 68 9.92 35.64 -1.58
C CYS A 68 8.61 35.84 -2.36
N LEU A 69 7.58 36.32 -1.68
CA LEU A 69 6.35 36.74 -2.35
C LEU A 69 6.63 37.86 -3.38
N PRO A 70 5.86 37.94 -4.48
CA PRO A 70 6.01 39.00 -5.47
C PRO A 70 5.90 40.40 -4.86
N GLY A 71 6.73 41.32 -5.34
CA GLY A 71 6.77 42.70 -4.84
C GLY A 71 5.40 43.38 -4.86
N GLY A 72 4.98 43.93 -3.71
CA GLY A 72 3.68 44.59 -3.56
C GLY A 72 2.52 43.65 -3.21
N THR A 73 2.76 42.34 -3.10
CA THR A 73 1.76 41.35 -2.67
C THR A 73 2.06 40.85 -1.25
N THR A 74 1.02 40.60 -0.47
CA THR A 74 1.06 39.96 0.86
C THR A 74 -0.25 39.20 1.06
N GLY A 75 -0.36 38.38 2.10
CA GLY A 75 -1.58 37.62 2.39
C GLY A 75 -1.51 36.14 2.03
N THR A 76 -2.62 35.44 2.27
CA THR A 76 -2.70 33.98 2.16
C THR A 76 -2.61 33.48 0.72
N ASN A 77 -3.21 34.20 -0.23
CA ASN A 77 -3.28 33.75 -1.63
C ASN A 77 -1.92 33.79 -2.33
N PRO A 78 -1.14 34.89 -2.29
CA PRO A 78 0.20 34.90 -2.86
C PRO A 78 1.13 33.85 -2.22
N ALA A 79 1.03 33.67 -0.90
CA ALA A 79 1.82 32.66 -0.19
C ALA A 79 1.51 31.24 -0.69
N ALA A 80 0.22 30.90 -0.86
CA ALA A 80 -0.22 29.61 -1.40
C ALA A 80 0.31 29.36 -2.83
N THR A 81 0.29 30.40 -3.69
CA THR A 81 0.82 30.30 -5.06
C THR A 81 2.32 29.99 -5.06
N VAL A 82 3.11 30.77 -4.31
CA VAL A 82 4.56 30.56 -4.19
C VAL A 82 4.86 29.15 -3.69
N ALA A 83 4.16 28.70 -2.64
CA ALA A 83 4.36 27.38 -2.06
C ALA A 83 4.01 26.25 -3.04
N LYS A 84 2.91 26.38 -3.78
CA LYS A 84 2.47 25.37 -4.75
C LYS A 84 3.46 25.22 -5.90
N ASP A 85 3.97 26.33 -6.41
CA ASP A 85 4.98 26.30 -7.47
C ASP A 85 6.32 25.72 -6.94
N MET A 86 6.71 26.05 -5.71
CA MET A 86 7.88 25.45 -5.06
C MET A 86 7.74 23.94 -4.88
N LEU A 87 6.59 23.46 -4.41
CA LEU A 87 6.30 22.02 -4.27
C LEU A 87 6.29 21.29 -5.62
N ARG A 88 5.94 21.99 -6.70
CA ARG A 88 5.96 21.42 -8.05
C ARG A 88 7.39 21.30 -8.59
N SER A 89 8.24 22.27 -8.27
CA SER A 89 9.62 22.34 -8.80
C SER A 89 10.63 21.56 -7.97
N PHE A 90 10.39 21.40 -6.66
CA PHE A 90 11.32 20.79 -5.72
C PHE A 90 10.65 19.70 -4.87
N PRO A 91 11.39 18.66 -4.47
CA PRO A 91 10.87 17.63 -3.56
C PRO A 91 10.88 18.13 -2.11
N ILE A 92 10.14 19.20 -1.81
CA ILE A 92 10.10 19.78 -0.46
C ILE A 92 9.47 18.78 0.51
N LYS A 93 10.24 18.39 1.52
CA LYS A 93 9.83 17.46 2.59
C LYS A 93 9.42 18.19 3.85
N ILE A 94 10.08 19.32 4.14
CA ILE A 94 9.73 20.24 5.23
C ILE A 94 9.88 21.67 4.75
N GLY A 95 9.00 22.55 5.24
CA GLY A 95 8.98 23.97 4.92
C GLY A 95 9.16 24.85 6.14
N LEU A 96 9.57 26.11 5.93
CA LEU A 96 9.49 27.17 6.95
C LEU A 96 8.84 28.42 6.34
N MET A 97 7.93 29.04 7.09
CA MET A 97 7.48 30.41 6.83
C MET A 97 8.20 31.32 7.82
N VAL A 98 9.15 32.13 7.33
CA VAL A 98 9.99 32.97 8.18
C VAL A 98 9.74 34.44 7.85
N GLY A 99 9.49 35.24 8.87
CA GLY A 99 9.31 36.67 8.67
C GLY A 99 8.96 37.42 9.95
N VAL A 100 8.27 38.54 9.80
CA VAL A 100 7.84 39.35 10.94
C VAL A 100 6.37 39.13 11.27
N GLY A 101 6.01 39.38 12.53
CA GLY A 101 4.65 39.36 13.03
C GLY A 101 4.44 40.38 14.13
N ALA A 102 3.22 40.44 14.62
CA ALA A 102 2.80 41.37 15.65
C ALA A 102 2.47 40.62 16.94
N GLY A 103 3.11 41.00 18.05
CA GLY A 103 3.04 40.29 19.32
C GLY A 103 1.80 40.64 20.12
N VAL A 104 1.31 39.67 20.90
CA VAL A 104 0.28 39.90 21.92
C VAL A 104 0.92 39.75 23.30
N TRP A 105 0.95 40.85 24.05
CA TRP A 105 1.43 40.84 25.42
C TRP A 105 0.32 40.42 26.40
N SER A 106 0.68 39.68 27.44
CA SER A 106 -0.18 39.42 28.60
C SER A 106 0.65 39.30 29.88
N THR A 107 0.00 39.29 31.04
CA THR A 107 0.70 39.10 32.33
C THR A 107 1.42 37.76 32.44
N ASN A 108 1.00 36.75 31.69
CA ASN A 108 1.59 35.41 31.68
C ASN A 108 2.63 35.23 30.56
N VAL A 109 2.64 36.13 29.58
CA VAL A 109 3.49 36.07 28.39
C VAL A 109 4.05 37.47 28.16
N ASP A 110 5.22 37.75 28.75
CA ASP A 110 5.94 39.01 28.60
C ASP A 110 6.64 39.08 27.24
N LEU A 111 5.87 39.07 26.15
CA LEU A 111 6.38 39.17 24.78
C LEU A 111 6.78 40.61 24.46
N ARG A 112 7.95 40.81 23.85
CA ARG A 112 8.54 42.11 23.53
C ARG A 112 8.95 42.23 22.07
N LEU A 113 9.16 43.46 21.60
CA LEU A 113 9.66 43.70 20.25
C LEU A 113 11.08 43.10 20.10
N GLY A 114 11.33 42.45 18.98
CA GLY A 114 12.55 41.69 18.72
C GLY A 114 12.51 40.22 19.14
N ASP A 115 11.60 39.83 20.04
CA ASP A 115 11.42 38.41 20.39
C ASP A 115 10.92 37.59 19.19
N VAL A 116 10.98 36.26 19.32
CA VAL A 116 10.53 35.31 18.30
C VAL A 116 9.34 34.53 18.81
N VAL A 117 8.29 34.44 18.00
CA VAL A 117 7.16 33.53 18.19
C VAL A 117 7.22 32.40 17.17
N VAL A 118 7.06 31.18 17.64
CA VAL A 118 7.08 29.95 16.83
C VAL A 118 5.75 29.24 16.97
N SER A 119 5.12 28.89 15.84
CA SER A 119 3.84 28.19 15.84
C SER A 119 3.96 26.84 16.52
N GLN A 120 3.15 26.59 17.55
CA GLN A 120 3.10 25.28 18.19
C GLN A 120 1.65 24.86 18.47
N PRO A 121 1.25 23.62 18.09
CA PRO A 121 -0.06 23.10 18.43
C PRO A 121 -0.33 23.07 19.94
N ASP A 122 -1.56 23.43 20.33
CA ASP A 122 -2.05 23.36 21.71
C ASP A 122 -3.55 22.96 21.73
N GLY A 123 -3.86 21.88 22.44
CA GLY A 123 -5.20 21.30 22.49
C GLY A 123 -5.75 20.96 21.10
N THR A 124 -6.84 21.63 20.71
CA THR A 124 -7.52 21.44 19.41
C THR A 124 -7.00 22.35 18.30
N LEU A 125 -5.97 23.17 18.56
CA LEU A 125 -5.43 24.14 17.60
C LEU A 125 -4.11 23.64 17.00
N GLY A 126 -3.96 23.77 15.68
CA GLY A 126 -2.79 23.27 14.91
C GLY A 126 -1.52 24.14 15.01
N GLY A 127 -1.51 25.18 15.85
CA GLY A 127 -0.40 26.14 15.98
C GLY A 127 -0.55 27.38 15.10
N VAL A 128 -1.41 27.34 14.08
CA VAL A 128 -1.86 28.49 13.29
C VAL A 128 -3.38 28.51 13.27
N VAL A 129 -3.97 29.69 13.43
CA VAL A 129 -5.42 29.90 13.44
C VAL A 129 -5.78 30.93 12.38
N GLN A 130 -6.53 30.52 11.36
CA GLN A 130 -7.11 31.49 10.44
C GLN A 130 -8.29 32.20 11.13
N TRP A 131 -8.04 33.40 11.63
CA TRP A 131 -8.98 34.10 12.52
C TRP A 131 -10.12 34.80 11.77
N ASP A 132 -9.98 34.99 10.46
CA ASP A 132 -10.95 35.68 9.60
C ASP A 132 -11.78 34.74 8.70
N LEU A 133 -11.58 33.41 8.79
CA LEU A 133 -12.36 32.41 8.06
C LEU A 133 -13.41 31.72 8.93
N GLY A 134 -14.68 31.85 8.55
CA GLY A 134 -15.79 31.35 9.35
C GLY A 134 -17.15 31.80 8.83
N LYS A 135 -18.19 31.46 9.58
CA LYS A 135 -19.60 31.83 9.29
C LYS A 135 -20.03 32.96 10.22
N ARG A 136 -20.97 33.78 9.76
CA ARG A 136 -21.65 34.78 10.61
C ARG A 136 -23.02 34.23 11.02
N GLU A 137 -23.23 34.06 12.32
CA GLU A 137 -24.49 33.59 12.92
C GLU A 137 -24.92 34.58 14.00
N ASN A 138 -26.17 35.07 13.96
CA ASN A 138 -26.74 35.94 15.00
C ASN A 138 -25.83 37.12 15.41
N ASN A 139 -25.25 37.83 14.43
CA ASN A 139 -24.27 38.91 14.63
C ASN A 139 -22.95 38.51 15.32
N ARG A 140 -22.61 37.22 15.36
CA ARG A 140 -21.34 36.69 15.84
C ARG A 140 -20.60 35.98 14.73
N PHE A 141 -19.29 36.14 14.68
CA PHE A 141 -18.44 35.37 13.79
C PHE A 141 -18.04 34.07 14.49
N VAL A 142 -18.25 32.95 13.82
CA VAL A 142 -17.92 31.61 14.31
C VAL A 142 -16.92 31.00 13.32
N ARG A 143 -15.71 30.74 13.81
CA ARG A 143 -14.66 30.09 13.03
C ARG A 143 -15.09 28.68 12.65
N THR A 144 -14.83 28.27 11.41
CA THR A 144 -15.16 26.92 10.91
C THR A 144 -13.90 26.21 10.45
N GLY A 145 -13.68 25.00 10.95
CA GLY A 145 -12.52 24.16 10.58
C GLY A 145 -11.28 24.37 11.46
N SER A 146 -10.20 23.70 11.11
CA SER A 146 -8.87 23.81 11.73
C SER A 146 -7.82 23.62 10.64
N LEU A 147 -6.75 24.41 10.70
CA LEU A 147 -5.60 24.22 9.82
C LEU A 147 -4.74 23.06 10.31
N ASP A 148 -4.02 22.45 9.37
CA ASP A 148 -3.05 21.40 9.66
C ASP A 148 -1.93 21.86 10.61
N LYS A 149 -1.32 20.87 11.26
CA LYS A 149 -0.20 21.07 12.19
C LYS A 149 1.15 20.87 11.49
N PRO A 150 2.23 21.49 11.98
CA PRO A 150 3.57 21.27 11.44
C PRO A 150 3.98 19.78 11.44
N PRO A 151 4.81 19.33 10.47
CA PRO A 151 5.34 17.97 10.45
C PRO A 151 6.00 17.54 11.75
N ARG A 152 5.86 16.26 12.09
CA ARG A 152 6.39 15.69 13.35
C ARG A 152 7.90 15.91 13.51
N VAL A 153 8.67 15.90 12.42
CA VAL A 153 10.11 16.20 12.46
C VAL A 153 10.39 17.61 13.00
N LEU A 154 9.61 18.61 12.57
CA LEU A 154 9.74 19.98 13.08
C LEU A 154 9.30 20.07 14.55
N LEU A 155 8.21 19.39 14.93
CA LEU A 155 7.74 19.40 16.33
C LEU A 155 8.73 18.71 17.29
N ASN A 156 9.36 17.62 16.87
CA ASN A 156 10.43 16.98 17.64
C ASN A 156 11.66 17.88 17.78
N ALA A 157 12.01 18.61 16.71
CA ALA A 157 13.08 19.59 16.74
C ALA A 157 12.81 20.71 17.76
N LEU A 158 11.56 21.20 17.84
CA LEU A 158 11.18 22.18 18.86
C LEU A 158 11.35 21.66 20.28
N GLN A 159 10.98 20.40 20.55
CA GLN A 159 11.20 19.80 21.88
C GLN A 159 12.69 19.68 22.21
N ASN A 160 13.51 19.31 21.23
CA ASN A 160 14.96 19.22 21.42
C ASN A 160 15.57 20.60 21.74
N ILE A 161 15.18 21.64 21.01
CA ILE A 161 15.63 23.02 21.26
C ILE A 161 15.21 23.52 22.64
N LYS A 162 13.95 23.30 23.03
CA LYS A 162 13.48 23.66 24.38
C LYS A 162 14.29 22.98 25.47
N THR A 163 14.56 21.69 25.30
CA THR A 163 15.38 20.91 26.22
C THR A 163 16.80 21.49 26.32
N LYS A 164 17.39 21.85 25.18
CA LYS A 164 18.72 22.47 25.12
C LYS A 164 18.74 23.84 25.82
N HIS A 165 17.76 24.69 25.55
CA HIS A 165 17.68 26.03 26.15
C HIS A 165 17.45 25.97 27.66
N GLU A 166 16.62 25.05 28.14
CA GLU A 166 16.40 24.82 29.57
C GLU A 166 17.69 24.40 30.28
N LYS A 167 18.49 23.55 29.62
CA LYS A 167 19.75 23.02 30.15
C LYS A 167 20.89 24.03 30.11
N ASP A 168 21.09 24.69 28.97
CA ASP A 168 22.29 25.47 28.67
C ASP A 168 22.09 26.97 28.98
N GLY A 169 20.83 27.45 29.12
CA GLY A 169 20.49 28.83 29.49
C GLY A 169 20.68 29.88 28.38
N ASP A 170 21.27 29.50 27.24
CA ASP A 170 21.42 30.31 26.03
C ASP A 170 20.58 29.75 24.88
N ASN A 171 19.99 30.64 24.09
CA ASN A 171 19.21 30.29 22.91
C ASN A 171 19.98 30.43 21.58
N GLY A 172 21.24 30.84 21.61
CA GLY A 172 22.13 30.93 20.46
C GLY A 172 21.80 32.05 19.46
N LEU A 173 20.67 32.76 19.63
CA LEU A 173 20.26 33.82 18.69
C LEU A 173 21.31 34.93 18.63
N ASN A 174 21.86 35.34 19.78
CA ASN A 174 22.88 36.39 19.82
C ASN A 174 24.15 36.02 19.04
N GLU A 175 24.54 34.75 19.05
CA GLU A 175 25.69 34.27 18.29
C GLU A 175 25.42 34.39 16.78
N HIS A 176 24.27 33.89 16.32
CA HIS A 176 23.86 33.97 14.91
C HIS A 176 23.72 35.43 14.44
N LEU A 177 23.11 36.30 15.25
CA LEU A 177 22.98 37.73 14.95
C LEU A 177 24.35 38.43 14.90
N SER A 178 25.25 38.11 15.83
CA SER A 178 26.61 38.66 15.85
C SER A 178 27.40 38.22 14.62
N ASN A 179 27.26 36.95 14.22
CA ASN A 179 27.89 36.42 13.02
C ASN A 179 27.34 37.07 11.76
N MET A 180 26.02 37.28 11.66
CA MET A 180 25.39 38.03 10.57
C MET A 180 25.94 39.46 10.50
N ALA A 181 26.00 40.17 11.62
CA ALA A 181 26.51 41.53 11.69
C ALA A 181 28.00 41.63 11.29
N ARG A 182 28.81 40.64 11.65
CA ARG A 182 30.23 40.55 11.24
C ARG A 182 30.38 40.28 9.75
N ASN A 183 29.60 39.36 9.20
CA ASN A 183 29.69 38.95 7.80
C ASN A 183 29.09 40.00 6.84
N TYR A 184 28.10 40.76 7.30
CA TYR A 184 27.40 41.78 6.51
C TYR A 184 27.34 43.12 7.26
N PRO A 185 28.42 43.95 7.20
CA PRO A 185 28.51 45.19 7.98
C PRO A 185 27.38 46.19 7.75
N GLN A 186 26.83 46.29 6.52
CA GLN A 186 25.66 47.15 6.25
C GLN A 186 24.39 46.65 6.94
N MET A 187 24.27 45.34 7.17
CA MET A 187 23.16 44.79 7.94
C MET A 187 23.34 45.04 9.43
N ALA A 188 24.57 45.12 9.95
CA ALA A 188 24.79 45.48 11.36
C ALA A 188 24.16 46.84 11.72
N GLU A 189 24.24 47.83 10.83
CA GLU A 189 23.63 49.16 11.03
C GLU A 189 22.10 49.11 10.92
N ARG A 190 21.56 48.33 9.96
CA ARG A 190 20.13 48.38 9.59
C ARG A 190 19.26 47.33 10.29
N TYR A 191 19.85 46.23 10.70
CA TYR A 191 19.23 45.07 11.36
C TYR A 191 19.73 44.93 12.81
N GLY A 192 20.46 45.92 13.34
CA GLY A 192 20.87 45.96 14.74
C GLY A 192 19.69 46.16 15.70
N HIS A 193 19.90 45.83 16.98
CA HIS A 193 18.89 46.02 18.02
C HIS A 193 18.54 47.52 18.15
N PRO A 194 17.28 47.96 17.97
CA PRO A 194 16.93 49.38 17.91
C PRO A 194 17.07 50.17 19.20
N GLY A 195 17.25 49.50 20.35
CA GLY A 195 17.29 50.11 21.69
C GLY A 195 16.07 49.73 22.52
N SER A 196 16.25 49.36 23.80
CA SER A 196 15.17 48.88 24.67
C SER A 196 14.18 49.98 25.04
N GLU A 197 14.62 51.24 25.04
CA GLU A 197 13.81 52.45 25.20
C GLU A 197 12.78 52.68 24.09
N HIS A 198 12.94 51.95 22.98
CA HIS A 198 12.05 51.98 21.82
C HIS A 198 11.06 50.81 21.79
N ASP A 199 11.09 49.92 22.78
CA ASP A 199 10.07 48.91 23.02
C ASP A 199 8.94 49.48 23.91
N ARG A 200 7.98 50.16 23.26
CA ARG A 200 6.88 50.87 23.92
C ARG A 200 5.55 50.14 23.68
N LEU A 201 5.00 49.55 24.73
CA LEU A 201 3.66 48.94 24.72
C LEU A 201 2.67 49.90 25.37
N TYR A 202 1.69 50.40 24.61
CA TYR A 202 0.65 51.29 25.12
C TYR A 202 -0.56 50.51 25.66
N GLN A 203 -1.32 51.14 26.55
CA GLN A 203 -2.61 50.60 27.00
C GLN A 203 -3.57 50.40 25.83
N SER A 204 -4.30 49.27 25.80
CA SER A 204 -5.18 48.88 24.68
C SER A 204 -6.28 49.88 24.31
N LYS A 205 -6.64 50.80 25.22
CA LYS A 205 -7.67 51.84 24.99
C LYS A 205 -7.09 53.15 24.46
N PHE A 206 -5.77 53.32 24.52
CA PHE A 206 -5.12 54.53 24.05
C PHE A 206 -4.98 54.47 22.53
N ALA A 207 -5.52 55.47 21.83
CA ALA A 207 -5.41 55.58 20.38
C ALA A 207 -4.16 56.37 20.02
N HIS A 208 -3.50 55.97 18.94
CA HIS A 208 -2.31 56.66 18.45
C HIS A 208 -2.65 58.09 17.97
N VAL A 209 -1.80 59.06 18.30
CA VAL A 209 -2.06 60.51 18.12
C VAL A 209 -1.52 61.06 16.79
N SER A 210 -0.58 60.36 16.13
CA SER A 210 0.02 60.78 14.84
C SER A 210 -0.10 59.69 13.76
N ASP A 211 0.50 59.81 12.58
CA ASP A 211 0.36 58.77 11.53
C ASP A 211 1.61 57.87 11.36
N GLU A 212 2.81 58.29 11.80
CA GLU A 212 4.05 57.59 11.46
C GLU A 212 4.93 57.17 12.65
N THR A 213 4.96 57.94 13.74
CA THR A 213 5.76 57.61 14.93
C THR A 213 5.02 57.88 16.24
N CYS A 214 5.42 57.16 17.29
CA CYS A 214 4.87 57.35 18.63
C CYS A 214 5.56 58.46 19.43
N ASP A 215 6.30 59.37 18.79
CA ASP A 215 7.05 60.43 19.49
C ASP A 215 6.13 61.49 20.10
N LYS A 216 4.90 61.61 19.57
CA LYS A 216 3.83 62.49 20.09
C LYS A 216 2.83 61.78 21.00
N CYS A 217 3.01 60.49 21.25
CA CYS A 217 2.11 59.72 22.12
C CYS A 217 2.47 59.96 23.59
N ASP A 218 1.45 59.97 24.45
CA ASP A 218 1.62 60.19 25.88
C ASP A 218 2.36 59.00 26.52
N LEU A 219 3.58 59.24 27.01
CA LEU A 219 4.41 58.22 27.65
C LEU A 219 3.78 57.67 28.95
N ALA A 220 2.87 58.42 29.59
CA ALA A 220 2.14 57.93 30.76
C ALA A 220 1.17 56.78 30.44
N GLN A 221 0.83 56.58 29.16
CA GLN A 221 -0.03 55.49 28.69
C GLN A 221 0.74 54.20 28.38
N ILE A 222 2.07 54.17 28.59
CA ILE A 222 2.88 52.98 28.42
C ILE A 222 2.67 52.02 29.60
N ILE A 223 2.46 50.74 29.29
CA ILE A 223 2.37 49.68 30.29
C ILE A 223 3.74 49.51 30.95
N GLN A 224 3.80 49.72 32.26
CA GLN A 224 5.02 49.48 33.05
C GLN A 224 5.29 47.98 33.13
N ARG A 225 6.47 47.56 32.67
CA ARG A 225 6.93 46.17 32.65
C ARG A 225 8.26 46.06 33.40
N PRO A 226 8.52 44.99 34.17
CA PRO A 226 9.80 44.78 34.84
C PRO A 226 10.98 44.80 33.85
N GLU A 227 12.15 45.28 34.25
CA GLU A 227 13.35 45.13 33.42
C GLU A 227 13.72 43.65 33.25
N ARG A 228 14.08 43.27 32.02
CA ARG A 228 14.64 41.93 31.77
C ARG A 228 16.08 41.89 32.24
N LYS A 229 16.49 40.74 32.77
CA LYS A 229 17.90 40.46 33.14
C LYS A 229 18.85 40.50 31.93
N SER A 230 18.32 40.27 30.73
CA SER A 230 19.06 40.25 29.47
C SER A 230 18.27 40.96 28.38
N GLN A 231 18.97 41.66 27.51
CA GLN A 231 18.42 42.28 26.29
C GLN A 231 18.38 41.30 25.10
N ALA A 232 18.77 40.04 25.32
CA ALA A 232 18.68 39.00 24.29
C ALA A 232 17.22 38.74 23.91
N PRO A 233 16.91 38.53 22.61
CA PRO A 233 15.58 38.15 22.18
C PRO A 233 15.20 36.80 22.79
N GLN A 234 13.97 36.68 23.27
CA GLN A 234 13.40 35.44 23.82
C GLN A 234 12.54 34.72 22.78
N ILE A 235 12.34 33.41 22.99
CA ILE A 235 11.55 32.56 22.08
C ILE A 235 10.29 32.11 22.80
N PHE A 236 9.15 32.34 22.18
CA PHE A 236 7.84 31.96 22.66
C PHE A 236 7.20 30.96 21.70
N TYR A 237 6.48 29.99 22.25
CA TYR A 237 5.84 28.93 21.48
C TYR A 237 4.35 28.94 21.75
N GLY A 238 3.53 29.04 20.70
CA GLY A 238 2.08 29.10 20.85
C GLY A 238 1.35 29.27 19.53
N ASN A 239 0.04 29.51 19.60
CA ASN A 239 -0.77 29.69 18.41
C ASN A 239 -0.55 31.08 17.79
N ILE A 240 -0.48 31.11 16.46
CA ILE A 240 -0.35 32.33 15.66
C ILE A 240 -1.65 32.56 14.89
N ALA A 241 -2.23 33.75 15.01
CA ALA A 241 -3.36 34.18 14.19
C ALA A 241 -2.90 34.63 12.81
N SER A 242 -3.49 34.04 11.77
CA SER A 242 -3.22 34.34 10.36
C SER A 242 -4.48 34.84 9.66
N GLY A 243 -4.38 35.86 8.80
CA GLY A 243 -5.51 36.34 8.01
C GLY A 243 -5.14 37.44 7.01
N ASN A 244 -6.06 37.80 6.13
CA ASN A 244 -5.80 38.79 5.07
C ASN A 244 -5.98 40.24 5.54
N ALA A 245 -6.50 40.47 6.74
CA ALA A 245 -6.65 41.79 7.33
C ALA A 245 -5.50 42.14 8.29
N VAL A 246 -4.92 43.33 8.15
CA VAL A 246 -3.92 43.84 9.10
C VAL A 246 -4.60 44.18 10.44
N MET A 247 -4.13 43.58 11.54
CA MET A 247 -4.62 43.94 12.88
C MET A 247 -3.98 45.26 13.35
N LYS A 248 -4.79 46.33 13.44
CA LYS A 248 -4.40 47.65 13.98
C LYS A 248 -5.30 48.11 15.14
N ASN A 249 -6.06 47.20 15.74
CA ASN A 249 -7.01 47.53 16.80
C ASN A 249 -6.75 46.64 18.02
N ALA A 250 -6.21 47.25 19.07
CA ALA A 250 -5.86 46.56 20.31
C ALA A 250 -7.06 45.85 20.97
N SER A 251 -8.26 46.42 20.90
CA SER A 251 -9.46 45.80 21.49
C SER A 251 -9.89 44.54 20.73
N ILE A 252 -9.82 44.55 19.39
CA ILE A 252 -10.11 43.38 18.56
C ILE A 252 -9.02 42.32 18.74
N ARG A 253 -7.74 42.73 18.76
CA ARG A 253 -6.58 41.89 19.06
C ARG A 253 -6.78 41.14 20.37
N ASP A 254 -7.06 41.85 21.46
CA ASP A 254 -7.20 41.25 22.80
C ASP A 254 -8.37 40.26 22.86
N ARG A 255 -9.48 40.57 22.16
CA ARG A 255 -10.62 39.66 22.05
C ARG A 255 -10.26 38.36 21.35
N ILE A 256 -9.59 38.44 20.20
CA ILE A 256 -9.18 37.27 19.41
C ILE A 256 -8.09 36.48 20.15
N ALA A 257 -7.11 37.16 20.73
CA ALA A 257 -6.07 36.54 21.54
C ALA A 257 -6.66 35.70 22.68
N LYS A 258 -7.70 36.21 23.34
CA LYS A 258 -8.39 35.49 24.41
C LYS A 258 -9.22 34.32 23.89
N SER A 259 -9.96 34.48 22.79
CA SER A 259 -10.85 33.42 22.27
C SER A 259 -10.09 32.28 21.58
N GLU A 260 -9.08 32.61 20.79
CA GLU A 260 -8.30 31.66 19.99
C GLU A 260 -6.97 31.27 20.64
N LYS A 261 -6.66 31.80 21.84
CA LYS A 261 -5.40 31.55 22.56
C LYS A 261 -4.16 31.83 21.71
N VAL A 262 -4.19 32.90 20.92
CA VAL A 262 -3.08 33.31 20.05
C VAL A 262 -2.18 34.33 20.74
N ILE A 263 -0.88 34.26 20.44
CA ILE A 263 0.14 35.16 21.00
C ILE A 263 0.82 36.04 19.93
N CYS A 264 0.48 35.84 18.65
CA CYS A 264 1.05 36.57 17.53
C CYS A 264 0.03 36.69 16.40
N PHE A 265 0.08 37.79 15.63
CA PHE A 265 -0.67 38.02 14.40
C PHE A 265 0.28 38.17 13.20
N GLU A 266 -0.03 37.51 12.10
CA GLU A 266 0.65 37.63 10.80
C GLU A 266 -0.38 37.42 9.65
N MET A 267 0.06 37.43 8.39
CA MET A 267 -0.87 37.50 7.25
C MET A 267 -0.76 36.39 6.21
N GLU A 268 0.21 35.48 6.28
CA GLU A 268 0.51 34.55 5.18
C GLU A 268 0.22 33.08 5.53
N ALA A 269 0.51 32.67 6.77
CA ALA A 269 0.64 31.26 7.14
C ALA A 269 -0.61 30.41 6.87
N ALA A 270 -1.82 30.95 7.02
CA ALA A 270 -3.06 30.22 6.74
C ALA A 270 -3.15 29.70 5.30
N GLY A 271 -2.51 30.38 4.34
CA GLY A 271 -2.45 29.90 2.95
C GLY A 271 -1.50 28.71 2.74
N LEU A 272 -0.69 28.37 3.73
CA LEU A 272 0.36 27.35 3.64
C LEU A 272 0.02 26.06 4.37
N MET A 273 -0.59 26.15 5.55
CA MET A 273 -0.61 25.03 6.51
C MET A 273 -1.19 23.72 5.97
N ASP A 274 -2.23 23.77 5.14
CA ASP A 274 -2.92 22.57 4.63
C ASP A 274 -2.25 21.94 3.38
N SER A 275 -1.20 22.56 2.83
CA SER A 275 -0.60 22.09 1.57
C SER A 275 0.92 22.14 1.54
N PHE A 276 1.53 23.01 2.36
CA PHE A 276 2.97 23.18 2.49
C PHE A 276 3.40 22.72 3.89
N PRO A 277 4.22 21.66 4.01
CA PRO A 277 4.50 20.99 5.30
C PRO A 277 5.44 21.85 6.17
N CYS A 278 4.95 22.94 6.75
CA CYS A 278 5.79 23.97 7.34
C CYS A 278 5.57 24.28 8.81
N LEU A 279 6.59 24.93 9.37
CA LEU A 279 6.55 25.62 10.67
C LEU A 279 6.62 27.13 10.45
N VAL A 280 5.88 27.91 11.23
CA VAL A 280 5.85 29.38 11.13
C VAL A 280 6.71 30.00 12.22
N ILE A 281 7.60 30.91 11.83
CA ILE A 281 8.56 31.60 12.70
C ILE A 281 8.42 33.11 12.46
N ARG A 282 7.99 33.84 13.49
CA ARG A 282 7.74 35.28 13.41
C ARG A 282 8.55 36.06 14.43
N GLY A 283 9.41 36.95 13.96
CA GLY A 283 10.03 37.97 14.79
C GLY A 283 9.04 39.09 15.05
N ILE A 284 8.98 39.58 16.28
CA ILE A 284 7.95 40.55 16.69
C ILE A 284 8.39 41.98 16.37
N CYS A 285 7.67 42.65 15.46
CA CYS A 285 7.98 44.01 15.03
C CYS A 285 7.00 45.09 15.51
N ASP A 286 5.82 44.70 15.98
CA ASP A 286 4.81 45.60 16.57
C ASP A 286 3.85 44.81 17.50
N TYR A 287 2.85 45.48 18.07
CA TYR A 287 1.88 44.90 19.02
C TYR A 287 0.44 44.79 18.48
N ALA A 288 0.24 44.76 17.16
CA ALA A 288 -1.07 44.60 16.52
C ALA A 288 -2.11 45.66 16.97
N ASP A 289 -1.67 46.91 17.13
CA ASP A 289 -2.49 48.04 17.51
C ASP A 289 -2.27 49.26 16.60
N SER A 290 -2.85 50.40 17.00
CA SER A 290 -2.72 51.65 16.27
C SER A 290 -1.30 52.25 16.31
N HIS A 291 -0.40 51.76 17.16
CA HIS A 291 0.96 52.28 17.35
C HIS A 291 2.01 51.55 16.48
N LYS A 292 1.57 50.64 15.60
CA LYS A 292 2.41 49.94 14.63
C LYS A 292 3.30 50.90 13.84
N ASN A 293 4.60 50.65 13.85
CA ASN A 293 5.61 51.39 13.08
C ASN A 293 6.68 50.44 12.52
N LYS A 294 7.58 50.94 11.66
CA LYS A 294 8.56 50.11 10.93
C LYS A 294 9.92 49.97 11.62
N ARG A 295 10.13 50.56 12.80
CA ARG A 295 11.45 50.65 13.46
C ARG A 295 12.06 49.28 13.75
N TRP A 296 11.25 48.34 14.23
CA TRP A 296 11.69 47.01 14.66
C TRP A 296 11.68 45.96 13.55
N GLN A 297 11.15 46.28 12.37
CA GLN A 297 10.86 45.29 11.33
C GLN A 297 12.10 44.53 10.85
N LYS A 298 13.23 45.22 10.66
CA LYS A 298 14.49 44.59 10.23
C LYS A 298 15.11 43.74 11.33
N TYR A 299 15.22 44.26 12.56
CA TYR A 299 15.74 43.48 13.68
C TYR A 299 14.89 42.22 13.93
N ALA A 300 13.56 42.34 13.92
CA ALA A 300 12.64 41.22 14.05
C ALA A 300 12.82 40.17 12.93
N ALA A 301 13.01 40.60 11.69
CA ALA A 301 13.31 39.67 10.59
C ALA A 301 14.63 38.90 10.85
N ALA A 302 15.66 39.57 11.37
CA ALA A 302 16.93 38.94 11.73
C ALA A 302 16.79 37.94 12.89
N THR A 303 16.00 38.24 13.93
CA THR A 303 15.80 37.32 15.05
C THR A 303 15.01 36.07 14.63
N ALA A 304 14.01 36.22 13.75
CA ALA A 304 13.29 35.11 13.15
C ALA A 304 14.22 34.20 12.31
N ALA A 305 15.04 34.80 11.45
CA ALA A 305 16.01 34.08 10.63
C ALA A 305 17.08 33.37 11.48
N ALA A 306 17.54 34.00 12.56
CA ALA A 306 18.48 33.40 13.52
C ALA A 306 17.87 32.16 14.18
N PHE A 307 16.61 32.21 14.61
CA PHE A 307 15.93 31.04 15.17
C PHE A 307 15.76 29.93 14.14
N ALA A 308 15.44 30.26 12.88
CA ALA A 308 15.35 29.27 11.82
C ALA A 308 16.69 28.51 11.61
N LYS A 309 17.82 29.23 11.74
CA LYS A 309 19.16 28.62 11.70
C LYS A 309 19.43 27.68 12.87
N GLU A 310 19.01 28.06 14.08
CA GLU A 310 19.11 27.19 15.26
C GLU A 310 18.24 25.93 15.10
N LEU A 311 17.02 26.09 14.59
CA LEU A 311 16.08 25.00 14.33
C LEU A 311 16.62 23.96 13.35
N LEU A 312 17.14 24.40 12.21
CA LEU A 312 17.69 23.49 11.22
C LEU A 312 19.01 22.84 11.69
N GLY A 313 19.69 23.43 12.68
CA GLY A 313 20.89 22.87 13.29
C GLY A 313 20.66 21.63 14.15
N VAL A 314 19.45 21.43 14.70
CA VAL A 314 19.14 20.24 15.50
C VAL A 314 18.51 19.09 14.70
N ILE A 315 18.03 19.37 13.48
CA ILE A 315 17.41 18.37 12.61
C ILE A 315 18.51 17.59 11.89
N LYS A 316 18.48 16.27 11.96
CA LYS A 316 19.45 15.41 11.26
C LYS A 316 19.02 15.22 9.80
N LYS A 317 19.98 15.21 8.87
CA LYS A 317 19.72 14.96 7.44
C LYS A 317 18.93 13.66 7.20
N GLN A 318 19.25 12.60 7.93
CA GLN A 318 18.56 11.31 7.79
C GLN A 318 17.07 11.36 8.20
N GLU A 319 16.67 12.28 9.07
CA GLU A 319 15.26 12.44 9.47
C GLU A 319 14.43 13.07 8.37
N VAL A 320 15.03 14.00 7.62
CA VAL A 320 14.42 14.60 6.43
C VAL A 320 14.36 13.57 5.29
N ASP A 321 15.43 12.80 5.08
CA ASP A 321 15.49 11.80 4.02
C ASP A 321 14.43 10.69 4.18
N LYS A 322 14.19 10.24 5.41
CA LYS A 322 13.19 9.19 5.74
C LYS A 322 11.74 9.55 5.36
N LEU A 323 11.41 10.83 5.22
CA LEU A 323 10.05 11.26 4.85
C LEU A 323 9.66 10.82 3.43
N GLU A 324 10.65 10.58 2.55
CA GLU A 324 10.42 10.15 1.16
C GLU A 324 9.92 8.71 1.07
N LEU A 325 10.58 7.79 1.79
CA LEU A 325 10.22 6.36 1.81
C LEU A 325 8.81 6.13 2.38
N ALA A 326 8.42 6.89 3.41
CA ALA A 326 7.09 6.81 3.98
C ALA A 326 6.02 7.28 2.97
N THR A 327 6.32 8.31 2.17
CA THR A 327 5.38 8.84 1.17
C THR A 327 5.17 7.88 0.00
N LEU A 328 6.25 7.28 -0.52
CA LEU A 328 6.17 6.31 -1.63
C LEU A 328 5.39 5.05 -1.25
N HIS A 329 5.63 4.53 -0.04
CA HIS A 329 4.91 3.36 0.45
C HIS A 329 3.40 3.60 0.58
N GLU A 330 2.98 4.79 1.01
CA GLU A 330 1.55 5.15 1.07
C GLU A 330 0.93 5.28 -0.34
N ILE A 331 1.68 5.76 -1.33
CA ILE A 331 1.19 5.81 -2.73
C ILE A 331 0.99 4.41 -3.30
N LEU A 332 1.92 3.49 -3.07
CA LEU A 332 1.77 2.10 -3.55
C LEU A 332 0.56 1.39 -2.93
N LYS A 333 0.12 1.78 -1.73
CA LYS A 333 -1.10 1.25 -1.09
C LYS A 333 -2.39 1.72 -1.76
N THR A 334 -2.35 2.77 -2.58
CA THR A 334 -3.56 3.31 -3.24
C THR A 334 -4.05 2.46 -4.41
N ILE A 335 -3.20 1.59 -4.98
CA ILE A 335 -3.60 0.67 -6.04
C ILE A 335 -4.04 -0.69 -5.46
N PRO A 336 -5.12 -1.29 -5.98
CA PRO A 336 -5.59 -2.58 -5.51
C PRO A 336 -4.62 -3.69 -5.93
N ILE A 337 -4.27 -4.58 -5.00
CA ILE A 337 -3.41 -5.74 -5.26
C ILE A 337 -4.11 -7.03 -4.82
N ALA A 338 -3.75 -8.14 -5.46
CA ALA A 338 -4.18 -9.47 -5.05
C ALA A 338 -3.22 -9.99 -3.97
N ALA A 339 -3.69 -10.10 -2.73
CA ALA A 339 -2.87 -10.46 -1.57
C ALA A 339 -2.16 -11.82 -1.75
N ASP A 340 -2.85 -12.79 -2.34
CA ASP A 340 -2.38 -14.16 -2.53
C ASP A 340 -1.65 -14.40 -3.86
N ALA A 341 -1.34 -13.34 -4.62
CA ALA A 341 -0.65 -13.44 -5.90
C ALA A 341 0.79 -13.97 -5.76
N ARG A 342 1.47 -13.61 -4.66
CA ARG A 342 2.88 -13.97 -4.45
C ARG A 342 3.05 -15.46 -4.20
N PHE A 343 4.14 -16.02 -4.71
CA PHE A 343 4.50 -17.43 -4.48
C PHE A 343 4.67 -17.77 -2.98
N ASN A 344 5.06 -16.78 -2.17
CA ASN A 344 5.30 -16.87 -0.74
C ASN A 344 4.24 -16.12 0.10
N ALA A 345 3.04 -15.92 -0.44
CA ALA A 345 1.91 -15.44 0.34
C ALA A 345 1.64 -16.37 1.53
N TYR A 346 1.15 -15.84 2.65
CA TYR A 346 0.93 -16.60 3.88
C TYR A 346 0.03 -17.82 3.66
N GLN A 347 -1.06 -17.66 2.90
CA GLN A 347 -1.95 -18.77 2.56
C GLN A 347 -1.25 -19.90 1.79
N ARG A 348 -0.12 -19.64 1.14
CA ARG A 348 0.65 -20.60 0.34
C ARG A 348 1.89 -21.13 1.07
N GLN A 349 2.05 -20.86 2.37
CA GLN A 349 3.25 -21.22 3.13
C GLN A 349 3.57 -22.73 3.15
N HIS A 350 2.56 -23.58 2.99
CA HIS A 350 2.69 -25.05 2.99
C HIS A 350 2.67 -25.65 1.58
N ASP A 351 2.55 -24.83 0.53
CA ASP A 351 2.56 -25.35 -0.82
C ASP A 351 3.98 -25.86 -1.17
N PRO A 352 4.12 -27.05 -1.78
CA PRO A 352 5.43 -27.68 -1.95
C PRO A 352 6.26 -27.04 -3.08
N GLU A 353 7.58 -27.11 -2.89
CA GLU A 353 8.61 -26.95 -3.94
C GLU A 353 9.01 -28.34 -4.48
N CYS A 354 9.79 -28.39 -5.55
CA CYS A 354 10.27 -29.65 -6.12
C CYS A 354 11.10 -30.39 -5.08
N HIS A 355 10.81 -31.68 -4.90
CA HIS A 355 11.60 -32.51 -4.00
C HIS A 355 13.06 -32.56 -4.48
N PRO A 356 14.06 -32.54 -3.56
CA PRO A 356 15.46 -32.71 -3.94
C PRO A 356 15.67 -33.92 -4.85
N ASN A 357 16.52 -33.76 -5.85
CA ASN A 357 16.84 -34.78 -6.87
C ASN A 357 15.68 -35.18 -7.80
N THR A 358 14.57 -34.44 -7.82
CA THR A 358 13.52 -34.58 -8.84
C THR A 358 13.57 -33.43 -9.84
N ARG A 359 13.15 -33.65 -11.08
CA ARG A 359 13.09 -32.62 -12.15
C ARG A 359 14.42 -31.89 -12.39
N VAL A 360 15.55 -32.51 -12.03
CA VAL A 360 16.88 -31.86 -11.99
C VAL A 360 17.26 -31.29 -13.36
N ASN A 361 17.17 -32.09 -14.42
CA ASN A 361 17.54 -31.67 -15.77
C ASN A 361 16.63 -30.55 -16.29
N LEU A 362 15.33 -30.63 -16.01
CA LEU A 362 14.39 -29.57 -16.39
C LEU A 362 14.69 -28.25 -15.67
N LEU A 363 14.92 -28.30 -14.36
CA LEU A 363 15.27 -27.12 -13.58
C LEU A 363 16.57 -26.50 -14.08
N GLN A 364 17.59 -27.31 -14.40
CA GLN A 364 18.83 -26.83 -15.01
C GLN A 364 18.59 -26.14 -16.36
N ASN A 365 17.73 -26.69 -17.23
CA ASN A 365 17.37 -26.04 -18.49
C ASN A 365 16.69 -24.68 -18.27
N ILE A 366 15.77 -24.59 -17.31
CA ILE A 366 15.10 -23.32 -16.95
C ILE A 366 16.13 -22.30 -16.45
N TYR A 367 17.07 -22.73 -15.60
CA TYR A 367 18.10 -21.84 -15.08
C TYR A 367 19.08 -21.38 -16.17
N TYR A 368 19.44 -22.27 -17.09
CA TYR A 368 20.27 -21.91 -18.23
C TYR A 368 19.59 -20.84 -19.11
N TRP A 369 18.31 -20.99 -19.40
CA TRP A 369 17.53 -19.97 -20.12
C TRP A 369 17.48 -18.65 -19.34
N ALA A 370 17.12 -18.71 -18.05
CA ALA A 370 16.91 -17.52 -17.23
C ALA A 370 18.18 -16.70 -16.98
N ASP A 371 19.32 -17.38 -16.80
CA ASP A 371 20.62 -16.76 -16.55
C ASP A 371 21.47 -16.59 -17.82
N GLY A 372 21.03 -17.17 -18.95
CA GLY A 372 21.72 -17.16 -20.22
C GLY A 372 21.58 -15.85 -21.01
N ARG A 373 22.33 -15.79 -22.12
CA ARG A 373 22.28 -14.68 -23.10
C ARG A 373 21.19 -14.84 -24.16
N GLU A 374 20.31 -15.84 -24.00
CA GLU A 374 19.23 -16.13 -24.95
C GLU A 374 18.31 -14.92 -25.12
N GLU A 375 17.85 -14.66 -26.34
CA GLU A 375 17.01 -13.48 -26.63
C GLU A 375 15.55 -13.67 -26.19
N ARG A 376 15.07 -14.93 -26.18
CA ARG A 376 13.69 -15.28 -25.79
C ARG A 376 13.34 -14.78 -24.39
N CYS A 377 12.32 -13.95 -24.32
CA CYS A 377 11.87 -13.30 -23.08
C CYS A 377 11.00 -14.23 -22.23
N ILE A 378 10.27 -15.16 -22.86
CA ILE A 378 9.31 -16.05 -22.20
C ILE A 378 9.79 -17.51 -22.24
N PHE A 379 9.66 -18.22 -21.11
CA PHE A 379 9.73 -19.69 -21.06
C PHE A 379 8.35 -20.21 -20.67
N TRP A 380 7.67 -20.87 -21.59
CA TRP A 380 6.34 -21.42 -21.37
C TRP A 380 6.43 -22.92 -21.05
N LEU A 381 6.26 -23.25 -19.77
CA LEU A 381 6.16 -24.62 -19.29
C LEU A 381 4.70 -25.08 -19.35
N ASN A 382 4.37 -25.89 -20.35
CA ASN A 382 3.02 -26.42 -20.52
C ASN A 382 2.92 -27.93 -20.26
N GLY A 383 1.72 -28.41 -19.94
CA GLY A 383 1.48 -29.84 -19.75
C GLY A 383 0.16 -30.18 -19.08
N LEU A 384 -0.14 -31.48 -19.02
CA LEU A 384 -1.38 -32.00 -18.45
C LEU A 384 -1.53 -31.67 -16.97
N ALA A 385 -2.77 -31.72 -16.46
CA ALA A 385 -3.07 -31.54 -15.05
C ALA A 385 -2.27 -32.54 -14.19
N GLY A 386 -1.76 -32.11 -13.04
CA GLY A 386 -1.12 -33.02 -12.08
C GLY A 386 0.32 -33.44 -12.38
N THR A 387 0.94 -32.85 -13.41
CA THR A 387 2.35 -33.13 -13.81
C THR A 387 3.40 -32.38 -12.98
N GLY A 388 3.00 -31.40 -12.16
CA GLY A 388 3.89 -30.67 -11.23
C GLY A 388 4.32 -29.26 -11.68
N LYS A 389 3.62 -28.63 -12.64
CA LYS A 389 3.93 -27.29 -13.17
C LYS A 389 4.06 -26.22 -12.07
N SER A 390 3.05 -26.09 -11.21
CA SER A 390 3.06 -25.11 -10.11
C SER A 390 4.15 -25.34 -9.08
N THR A 391 4.50 -26.61 -8.83
CA THR A 391 5.64 -26.98 -7.95
C THR A 391 6.97 -26.51 -8.55
N ILE A 392 7.13 -26.64 -9.87
CA ILE A 392 8.30 -26.14 -10.60
C ILE A 392 8.33 -24.60 -10.56
N ALA A 393 7.21 -23.92 -10.86
CA ALA A 393 7.11 -22.46 -10.80
C ALA A 393 7.50 -21.90 -9.44
N ARG A 394 7.02 -22.53 -8.36
CA ARG A 394 7.38 -22.16 -6.98
C ARG A 394 8.87 -22.34 -6.69
N THR A 395 9.46 -23.45 -7.17
CA THR A 395 10.90 -23.72 -7.04
C THR A 395 11.74 -22.65 -7.74
N VAL A 396 11.35 -22.27 -8.96
CA VAL A 396 11.99 -21.20 -9.73
C VAL A 396 11.85 -19.86 -9.01
N ALA A 397 10.64 -19.51 -8.57
CA ALA A 397 10.38 -18.28 -7.81
C ALA A 397 11.24 -18.21 -6.54
N ARG A 398 11.30 -19.29 -5.75
CA ARG A 398 12.12 -19.37 -4.53
C ARG A 398 13.61 -19.14 -4.82
N LYS A 399 14.16 -19.78 -5.86
CA LYS A 399 15.57 -19.62 -6.23
C LYS A 399 15.88 -18.15 -6.54
N TYR A 400 15.10 -17.51 -7.41
CA TYR A 400 15.34 -16.13 -7.81
C TYR A 400 15.01 -15.12 -6.69
N TYR A 401 14.09 -15.45 -5.80
CA TYR A 401 13.83 -14.68 -4.59
C TYR A 401 15.06 -14.65 -3.67
N ASN A 402 15.64 -15.82 -3.38
CA ASN A 402 16.85 -15.94 -2.56
C ASN A 402 18.06 -15.21 -3.18
N GLN A 403 18.10 -15.10 -4.50
CA GLN A 403 19.12 -14.34 -5.23
C GLN A 403 18.82 -12.83 -5.35
N LYS A 404 17.69 -12.34 -4.80
CA LYS A 404 17.21 -10.96 -4.95
C LYS A 404 17.04 -10.52 -6.41
N ARG A 405 16.68 -11.47 -7.28
CA ARG A 405 16.44 -11.27 -8.71
C ARG A 405 14.99 -11.53 -9.12
N LEU A 406 14.14 -12.02 -8.20
CA LEU A 406 12.71 -12.11 -8.43
C LEU A 406 12.09 -10.71 -8.37
N GLY A 407 11.66 -10.20 -9.53
CA GLY A 407 10.96 -8.94 -9.63
C GLY A 407 9.53 -9.05 -9.10
N ALA A 408 8.78 -10.04 -9.60
CA ALA A 408 7.41 -10.29 -9.19
C ALA A 408 6.98 -11.75 -9.44
N SER A 409 5.89 -12.15 -8.78
CA SER A 409 5.22 -13.43 -9.02
C SER A 409 3.70 -13.29 -8.95
N PHE A 410 2.98 -14.00 -9.81
CA PHE A 410 1.52 -14.08 -9.80
C PHE A 410 1.09 -15.54 -10.00
N PHE A 411 0.46 -16.12 -8.99
CA PHE A 411 -0.02 -17.50 -9.00
C PHE A 411 -1.54 -17.51 -9.15
N PHE A 412 -2.02 -17.75 -10.37
CA PHE A 412 -3.44 -17.86 -10.63
C PHE A 412 -4.01 -19.08 -9.89
N SER A 413 -5.27 -18.97 -9.45
CA SER A 413 -5.99 -20.08 -8.86
C SER A 413 -7.48 -19.93 -9.10
N ARG A 414 -8.10 -20.93 -9.73
CA ARG A 414 -9.51 -20.90 -10.05
C ARG A 414 -10.31 -20.97 -8.75
N GLY A 415 -11.24 -20.03 -8.56
CA GLY A 415 -11.96 -19.89 -7.28
C GLY A 415 -11.11 -19.32 -6.14
N GLY A 416 -9.91 -18.79 -6.43
CA GLY A 416 -9.02 -18.15 -5.46
C GLY A 416 -9.36 -16.69 -5.15
N GLY A 417 -10.56 -16.20 -5.50
CA GLY A 417 -10.92 -14.80 -5.35
C GLY A 417 -10.11 -13.89 -6.28
N ASP A 418 -9.34 -12.96 -5.71
CA ASP A 418 -8.60 -11.95 -6.48
C ASP A 418 -7.58 -12.52 -7.47
N VAL A 419 -7.07 -13.74 -7.22
CA VAL A 419 -6.11 -14.43 -8.09
C VAL A 419 -6.77 -15.32 -9.15
N SER A 420 -8.11 -15.38 -9.22
CA SER A 420 -8.81 -16.09 -10.30
C SER A 420 -9.05 -15.22 -11.52
N HIS A 421 -8.80 -13.91 -11.45
CA HIS A 421 -9.08 -12.97 -12.55
C HIS A 421 -7.94 -11.96 -12.79
N ALA A 422 -7.92 -11.36 -13.98
CA ALA A 422 -6.85 -10.49 -14.41
C ALA A 422 -6.88 -9.06 -13.81
N ARG A 423 -7.99 -8.62 -13.20
CA ARG A 423 -8.18 -7.20 -12.80
C ARG A 423 -7.07 -6.62 -11.93
N LYS A 424 -6.50 -7.43 -11.03
CA LYS A 424 -5.41 -7.04 -10.12
C LYS A 424 -4.04 -7.55 -10.58
N PHE A 425 -3.94 -8.14 -11.77
CA PHE A 425 -2.73 -8.77 -12.27
C PHE A 425 -1.57 -7.76 -12.40
N VAL A 426 -1.80 -6.69 -13.17
CA VAL A 426 -0.75 -5.71 -13.47
C VAL A 426 -0.38 -4.88 -12.25
N THR A 427 -1.36 -4.40 -11.48
CA THR A 427 -1.12 -3.63 -10.26
C THR A 427 -0.33 -4.43 -9.22
N SER A 428 -0.63 -5.73 -9.09
CA SER A 428 0.13 -6.63 -8.20
C SER A 428 1.57 -6.83 -8.66
N ILE A 429 1.80 -6.95 -9.97
CA ILE A 429 3.15 -7.05 -10.55
C ILE A 429 3.92 -5.73 -10.35
N ALA A 430 3.31 -4.59 -10.64
CA ALA A 430 3.94 -3.27 -10.51
C ALA A 430 4.33 -2.96 -9.05
N SER A 431 3.42 -3.23 -8.10
CA SER A 431 3.70 -3.08 -6.67
C SER A 431 4.83 -4.00 -6.21
N GLN A 432 4.87 -5.26 -6.69
CA GLN A 432 5.97 -6.16 -6.39
C GLN A 432 7.30 -5.68 -6.97
N LEU A 433 7.31 -5.24 -8.24
CA LEU A 433 8.51 -4.72 -8.90
C LEU A 433 9.05 -3.47 -8.19
N ALA A 434 8.19 -2.53 -7.79
CA ALA A 434 8.58 -1.35 -7.03
C ALA A 434 9.27 -1.72 -5.71
N ASN A 435 8.74 -2.71 -4.99
CA ASN A 435 9.32 -3.19 -3.73
C ASN A 435 10.62 -4.00 -3.92
N SER A 436 10.69 -4.83 -4.97
CA SER A 436 11.85 -5.70 -5.24
C SER A 436 13.00 -4.97 -5.94
N VAL A 437 12.72 -3.86 -6.63
CA VAL A 437 13.68 -3.07 -7.39
C VAL A 437 13.65 -1.62 -6.90
N PRO A 438 14.48 -1.23 -5.91
CA PRO A 438 14.39 0.09 -5.27
C PRO A 438 14.52 1.27 -6.24
N SER A 439 15.25 1.14 -7.34
CA SER A 439 15.38 2.17 -8.37
C SER A 439 14.10 2.39 -9.19
N LEU A 440 13.15 1.44 -9.14
CA LEU A 440 11.88 1.49 -9.86
C LEU A 440 10.76 2.13 -9.03
N ASP A 441 10.87 2.11 -7.70
CA ASP A 441 9.84 2.55 -6.76
C ASP A 441 9.30 3.95 -7.08
N GLN A 442 10.20 4.93 -7.20
CA GLN A 442 9.83 6.30 -7.55
C GLN A 442 9.10 6.38 -8.90
N HIS A 443 9.54 5.63 -9.91
CA HIS A 443 8.95 5.67 -11.25
C HIS A 443 7.53 5.09 -11.29
N VAL A 444 7.27 4.04 -10.51
CA VAL A 444 5.92 3.47 -10.36
C VAL A 444 5.03 4.43 -9.58
N CYS A 445 5.53 4.98 -8.48
CA CYS A 445 4.80 5.97 -7.69
C CYS A 445 4.45 7.24 -8.50
N ASP A 446 5.37 7.73 -9.33
CA ASP A 446 5.12 8.87 -10.22
C ASP A 446 4.01 8.55 -11.23
N ALA A 447 4.01 7.33 -11.79
CA ALA A 447 2.95 6.90 -12.72
C ALA A 447 1.56 6.85 -12.04
N ILE A 448 1.50 6.40 -10.77
CA ILE A 448 0.26 6.40 -9.97
C ILE A 448 -0.20 7.83 -9.67
N LYS A 449 0.72 8.74 -9.32
CA LYS A 449 0.40 10.17 -9.08
C LYS A 449 -0.12 10.86 -10.35
N GLU A 450 0.52 10.60 -11.49
CA GLU A 450 0.13 11.15 -12.79
C GLU A 450 -1.28 10.69 -13.20
N ARG A 451 -1.68 9.47 -12.80
CA ARG A 451 -2.95 8.84 -13.19
C ARG A 451 -3.63 8.15 -12.01
N ARG A 452 -4.41 8.91 -11.25
CA ARG A 452 -5.11 8.40 -10.06
C ARG A 452 -6.12 7.30 -10.36
N ASP A 453 -6.64 7.25 -11.58
CA ASP A 453 -7.61 6.26 -12.07
C ASP A 453 -6.96 5.02 -12.71
N ILE A 454 -5.62 4.90 -12.69
CA ILE A 454 -4.88 3.86 -13.43
C ILE A 454 -5.36 2.44 -13.12
N ALA A 455 -5.78 2.16 -11.88
CA ALA A 455 -6.28 0.86 -11.45
C ALA A 455 -7.61 0.45 -12.12
N SER A 456 -8.35 1.42 -12.66
CA SER A 456 -9.61 1.20 -13.39
C SER A 456 -9.45 1.17 -14.91
N GLN A 457 -8.24 1.47 -15.43
CA GLN A 457 -7.95 1.45 -16.86
C GLN A 457 -7.75 0.03 -17.38
N SER A 458 -7.64 -0.12 -18.71
CA SER A 458 -7.42 -1.42 -19.35
C SER A 458 -6.12 -2.08 -18.90
N LEU A 459 -6.04 -3.41 -18.95
CA LEU A 459 -4.81 -4.17 -18.62
C LEU A 459 -3.60 -3.68 -19.43
N ARG A 460 -3.82 -3.27 -20.68
CA ARG A 460 -2.76 -2.75 -21.55
C ARG A 460 -2.24 -1.40 -21.08
N ASP A 461 -3.13 -0.47 -20.73
CA ASP A 461 -2.74 0.83 -20.21
C ASP A 461 -2.02 0.70 -18.86
N GLN A 462 -2.53 -0.16 -17.98
CA GLN A 462 -1.87 -0.49 -16.72
C GLN A 462 -0.45 -1.02 -16.99
N TRP A 463 -0.28 -1.97 -17.90
CA TRP A 463 1.02 -2.61 -18.18
C TRP A 463 2.02 -1.61 -18.74
N GLN A 464 1.57 -0.79 -19.69
CA GLN A 464 2.40 0.24 -20.30
C GLN A 464 2.88 1.28 -19.27
N GLN A 465 1.98 1.78 -18.41
CA GLN A 465 2.28 2.87 -17.50
C GLN A 465 2.95 2.42 -16.20
N LEU A 466 2.61 1.25 -15.66
CA LEU A 466 3.08 0.78 -14.36
C LEU A 466 4.25 -0.20 -14.45
N VAL A 467 4.46 -0.86 -15.60
CA VAL A 467 5.53 -1.87 -15.78
C VAL A 467 6.54 -1.43 -16.83
N LEU A 468 6.13 -1.28 -18.10
CA LEU A 468 7.08 -1.04 -19.20
C LEU A 468 7.75 0.34 -19.14
N ARG A 469 6.96 1.43 -19.00
CA ARG A 469 7.49 2.80 -18.94
C ARG A 469 8.44 2.99 -17.74
N PRO A 470 8.12 2.56 -16.51
CA PRO A 470 9.06 2.60 -15.39
C PRO A 470 10.35 1.82 -15.65
N LEU A 471 10.26 0.58 -16.15
CA LEU A 471 11.44 -0.26 -16.43
C LEU A 471 12.32 0.33 -17.55
N SER A 472 11.73 0.96 -18.56
CA SER A 472 12.47 1.62 -19.65
C SER A 472 13.28 2.84 -19.20
N ARG A 473 12.89 3.47 -18.08
CA ARG A 473 13.55 4.67 -17.53
C ARG A 473 14.76 4.34 -16.66
N LEU A 474 14.92 3.07 -16.28
CA LEU A 474 16.08 2.63 -15.52
C LEU A 474 17.35 2.87 -16.35
N SER A 475 18.24 3.69 -15.79
CA SER A 475 19.52 4.07 -16.37
C SER A 475 20.63 3.30 -15.63
N GLY A 476 21.46 2.54 -16.35
CA GLY A 476 22.52 1.73 -15.73
C GLY A 476 23.54 1.19 -16.72
N SER A 477 24.77 0.95 -16.24
CA SER A 477 25.84 0.31 -17.01
C SER A 477 25.61 -1.20 -17.06
N GLY A 478 24.93 -1.66 -18.13
CA GLY A 478 24.67 -3.08 -18.40
C GLY A 478 23.21 -3.50 -18.23
N ALA A 479 22.81 -4.57 -18.94
CA ALA A 479 21.47 -5.13 -18.86
C ALA A 479 21.26 -5.85 -17.52
N GLN A 480 20.28 -5.41 -16.73
CA GLN A 480 19.84 -6.12 -15.52
C GLN A 480 18.71 -7.08 -15.86
N TYR A 481 18.71 -8.27 -15.24
CA TYR A 481 17.72 -9.32 -15.50
C TYR A 481 16.87 -9.58 -14.26
N TYR A 482 15.57 -9.35 -14.38
CA TYR A 482 14.59 -9.62 -13.33
C TYR A 482 13.68 -10.77 -13.74
N MET A 483 13.42 -11.69 -12.82
CA MET A 483 12.52 -12.82 -13.03
C MET A 483 11.08 -12.41 -12.70
N LEU A 484 10.15 -12.71 -13.62
CA LEU A 484 8.71 -12.67 -13.42
C LEU A 484 8.17 -14.09 -13.54
N VAL A 485 7.50 -14.58 -12.50
CA VAL A 485 6.86 -15.91 -12.52
C VAL A 485 5.35 -15.76 -12.60
N VAL A 486 4.73 -16.33 -13.63
CA VAL A 486 3.27 -16.40 -13.79
C VAL A 486 2.87 -17.87 -13.80
N ASP A 487 2.19 -18.32 -12.76
CA ASP A 487 1.78 -19.71 -12.61
C ASP A 487 0.31 -19.91 -12.95
N ALA A 488 0.00 -21.03 -13.62
CA ALA A 488 -1.33 -21.55 -13.90
C ALA A 488 -2.25 -20.55 -14.62
N LEU A 489 -1.78 -19.89 -15.68
CA LEU A 489 -2.57 -18.86 -16.40
C LEU A 489 -3.92 -19.40 -16.94
N ASP A 490 -4.04 -20.71 -17.19
CA ASP A 490 -5.31 -21.39 -17.54
C ASP A 490 -6.37 -21.37 -16.43
N GLU A 491 -5.99 -21.01 -15.21
CA GLU A 491 -6.89 -20.85 -14.08
C GLU A 491 -7.49 -19.44 -13.96
N CYS A 492 -7.18 -18.54 -14.90
CA CYS A 492 -7.87 -17.26 -15.03
C CYS A 492 -9.29 -17.46 -15.59
N ASP A 493 -10.29 -16.80 -15.00
CA ASP A 493 -11.71 -17.02 -15.30
C ASP A 493 -12.17 -16.51 -16.68
N ASN A 494 -11.35 -15.70 -17.38
CA ASN A 494 -11.72 -15.06 -18.63
C ASN A 494 -10.72 -15.33 -19.77
N ASP A 495 -11.18 -16.06 -20.79
CA ASP A 495 -10.41 -16.42 -21.98
C ASP A 495 -9.83 -15.22 -22.76
N LYS A 496 -10.54 -14.08 -22.79
CA LYS A 496 -10.06 -12.86 -23.46
C LYS A 496 -8.91 -12.25 -22.68
N ASP A 497 -9.03 -12.21 -21.36
CA ASP A 497 -7.99 -11.68 -20.48
C ASP A 497 -6.73 -12.54 -20.53
N ILE A 498 -6.87 -13.87 -20.60
CA ILE A 498 -5.75 -14.80 -20.82
C ILE A 498 -4.95 -14.39 -22.06
N ARG A 499 -5.65 -14.18 -23.19
CA ARG A 499 -4.98 -13.77 -24.44
C ARG A 499 -4.28 -12.42 -24.27
N ILE A 500 -4.94 -11.44 -23.66
CA ILE A 500 -4.35 -10.13 -23.41
C ILE A 500 -3.07 -10.28 -22.58
N ILE A 501 -3.10 -11.06 -21.49
CA ILE A 501 -1.93 -11.28 -20.62
C ILE A 501 -0.75 -11.85 -21.41
N VAL A 502 -0.97 -12.88 -22.26
CA VAL A 502 0.11 -13.45 -23.07
C VAL A 502 0.79 -12.39 -23.95
N HIS A 503 -0.01 -11.52 -24.60
CA HIS A 503 0.53 -10.42 -25.41
C HIS A 503 1.30 -9.39 -24.58
N LEU A 504 0.78 -9.00 -23.41
CA LEU A 504 1.46 -8.04 -22.52
C LEU A 504 2.82 -8.59 -22.05
N LEU A 505 2.87 -9.87 -21.70
CA LEU A 505 4.13 -10.53 -21.34
C LEU A 505 5.12 -10.51 -22.50
N ALA A 506 4.67 -10.72 -23.74
CA ALA A 506 5.54 -10.64 -24.92
C ALA A 506 6.07 -9.21 -25.17
N GLU A 507 5.26 -8.17 -24.93
CA GLU A 507 5.69 -6.76 -25.08
C GLU A 507 6.92 -6.40 -24.19
N ALA A 508 7.16 -7.15 -23.10
CA ALA A 508 8.31 -6.94 -22.20
C ALA A 508 9.68 -7.11 -22.87
N GLN A 509 9.76 -7.82 -24.00
CA GLN A 509 11.00 -7.97 -24.76
C GLN A 509 11.54 -6.66 -25.34
N SER A 510 10.67 -5.65 -25.49
CA SER A 510 11.06 -4.32 -25.96
C SER A 510 12.04 -3.60 -25.01
N LEU A 511 12.15 -4.08 -23.77
CA LEU A 511 13.02 -3.52 -22.74
C LEU A 511 14.50 -3.85 -23.01
N LYS A 512 15.31 -2.80 -23.23
CA LYS A 512 16.75 -2.95 -23.53
C LYS A 512 17.63 -2.99 -22.28
N THR A 513 17.34 -2.14 -21.30
CA THR A 513 18.20 -1.93 -20.11
C THR A 513 17.82 -2.83 -18.93
N ALA A 514 16.54 -2.95 -18.63
CA ALA A 514 16.01 -3.79 -17.56
C ALA A 514 15.17 -4.91 -18.18
N ARG A 515 15.79 -6.06 -18.43
CA ARG A 515 15.15 -7.20 -19.10
C ARG A 515 14.34 -8.02 -18.12
N LEU A 516 13.09 -8.29 -18.47
CA LEU A 516 12.25 -9.25 -17.77
C LEU A 516 12.46 -10.65 -18.38
N ARG A 517 12.72 -11.64 -17.53
CA ARG A 517 12.66 -13.07 -17.86
C ARG A 517 11.35 -13.60 -17.31
N ILE A 518 10.48 -14.09 -18.18
CA ILE A 518 9.10 -14.45 -17.82
C ILE A 518 8.96 -15.97 -17.84
N PHE A 519 8.83 -16.57 -16.67
CA PHE A 519 8.54 -17.99 -16.53
C PHE A 519 7.02 -18.16 -16.40
N LEU A 520 6.39 -18.70 -17.44
CA LEU A 520 4.95 -18.90 -17.53
C LEU A 520 4.62 -20.39 -17.43
N THR A 521 3.61 -20.76 -16.64
CA THR A 521 3.04 -22.10 -16.67
C THR A 521 1.56 -22.08 -17.05
N SER A 522 1.12 -23.08 -17.80
CA SER A 522 -0.31 -23.34 -18.00
C SER A 522 -0.61 -24.72 -18.61
N ARG A 523 -1.88 -25.10 -18.66
CA ARG A 523 -2.37 -26.14 -19.59
C ARG A 523 -2.40 -25.57 -21.03
N PRO A 524 -2.19 -26.41 -22.07
CA PRO A 524 -2.22 -25.97 -23.46
C PRO A 524 -3.66 -25.81 -23.98
N GLU A 525 -4.50 -25.08 -23.24
CA GLU A 525 -5.89 -24.82 -23.59
C GLU A 525 -5.99 -23.82 -24.76
N VAL A 526 -7.14 -23.82 -25.45
CA VAL A 526 -7.35 -23.02 -26.67
C VAL A 526 -7.03 -21.53 -26.47
N PRO A 527 -7.46 -20.85 -25.38
CA PRO A 527 -7.15 -19.44 -25.18
C PRO A 527 -5.64 -19.16 -25.06
N ILE A 528 -4.90 -20.04 -24.38
CA ILE A 528 -3.45 -19.93 -24.23
C ILE A 528 -2.76 -20.11 -25.58
N ARG A 529 -3.09 -21.20 -26.28
CA ARG A 529 -2.50 -21.52 -27.59
C ARG A 529 -2.75 -20.39 -28.59
N ASN A 530 -3.97 -19.88 -28.66
CA ASN A 530 -4.31 -18.76 -29.53
C ASN A 530 -3.56 -17.48 -29.12
N GLY A 531 -3.33 -17.25 -27.83
CA GLY A 531 -2.52 -16.13 -27.35
C GLY A 531 -1.07 -16.18 -27.85
N PHE A 532 -0.48 -17.38 -27.98
CA PHE A 532 0.87 -17.56 -28.49
C PHE A 532 0.98 -17.59 -30.02
N VAL A 533 -0.11 -17.86 -30.76
CA VAL A 533 -0.11 -17.80 -32.24
C VAL A 533 0.30 -16.42 -32.75
N ASP A 534 -0.10 -15.37 -32.05
CA ASP A 534 0.18 -13.97 -32.41
C ASP A 534 1.51 -13.46 -31.82
N VAL A 535 2.24 -14.32 -31.08
CA VAL A 535 3.57 -14.01 -30.50
C VAL A 535 4.65 -14.57 -31.41
N PRO A 536 5.61 -13.76 -31.88
CA PRO A 536 6.72 -14.26 -32.71
C PRO A 536 7.48 -15.43 -32.07
N ASP A 537 7.86 -16.42 -32.88
CA ASP A 537 8.61 -17.62 -32.46
C ASP A 537 9.97 -17.29 -31.79
N GLY A 538 10.50 -16.09 -32.03
CA GLY A 538 11.73 -15.57 -31.40
C GLY A 538 11.57 -15.16 -29.93
N ASP A 539 10.34 -15.04 -29.44
CA ASP A 539 10.04 -14.33 -28.20
C ASP A 539 9.80 -15.28 -27.02
N HIS A 540 9.52 -16.56 -27.33
CA HIS A 540 9.20 -17.58 -26.34
C HIS A 540 9.88 -18.92 -26.60
N GLN A 541 10.10 -19.69 -25.53
CA GLN A 541 10.56 -21.06 -25.55
C GLN A 541 9.45 -21.98 -25.02
N ASP A 542 9.04 -22.95 -25.82
CA ASP A 542 8.06 -23.96 -25.42
C ASP A 542 8.71 -25.18 -24.76
N PHE A 543 8.18 -25.57 -23.61
CA PHE A 543 8.52 -26.84 -22.99
C PHE A 543 7.27 -27.62 -22.57
N VAL A 544 7.06 -28.76 -23.23
CA VAL A 544 5.94 -29.66 -22.96
C VAL A 544 6.34 -30.72 -21.93
N LEU A 545 5.83 -30.60 -20.70
CA LEU A 545 6.27 -31.39 -19.54
C LEU A 545 6.02 -32.90 -19.68
N HIS A 546 4.98 -33.29 -20.42
CA HIS A 546 4.65 -34.70 -20.65
C HIS A 546 5.43 -35.33 -21.81
N ASN A 547 6.30 -34.57 -22.50
CA ASN A 547 7.22 -35.10 -23.51
C ASN A 547 8.56 -35.58 -22.90
N ILE A 548 8.78 -35.36 -21.60
CA ILE A 548 9.91 -35.97 -20.89
C ILE A 548 9.77 -37.49 -20.94
N SER A 549 10.89 -38.19 -21.19
CA SER A 549 10.91 -39.65 -21.22
C SER A 549 10.20 -40.26 -20.01
N PRO A 550 9.25 -41.20 -20.19
CA PRO A 550 8.57 -41.87 -19.08
C PRO A 550 9.53 -42.44 -18.04
N SER A 551 10.69 -42.97 -18.47
CA SER A 551 11.72 -43.51 -17.57
C SER A 551 12.27 -42.47 -16.56
N ILE A 552 12.42 -41.21 -16.98
CA ILE A 552 12.90 -40.13 -16.12
C ILE A 552 11.78 -39.71 -15.15
N ILE A 553 10.54 -39.63 -15.65
CA ILE A 553 9.39 -39.28 -14.82
C ILE A 553 9.16 -40.34 -13.73
N ASP A 554 9.22 -41.62 -14.10
CA ASP A 554 9.06 -42.75 -13.18
C ASP A 554 10.16 -42.77 -12.11
N GLN A 555 11.39 -42.43 -12.48
CA GLN A 555 12.50 -42.27 -11.53
C GLN A 555 12.25 -41.11 -10.54
N ASP A 556 11.78 -39.96 -11.02
CA ASP A 556 11.46 -38.81 -10.17
C ASP A 556 10.28 -39.13 -9.23
N ILE A 557 9.22 -39.78 -9.74
CA ILE A 557 8.07 -40.23 -8.94
C ILE A 557 8.52 -41.27 -7.90
N GLY A 558 9.37 -42.23 -8.27
CA GLY A 558 9.91 -43.21 -7.34
C GLY A 558 10.72 -42.57 -6.21
N THR A 559 11.52 -41.56 -6.55
CA THR A 559 12.28 -40.77 -5.56
C THR A 559 11.34 -40.03 -4.60
N PHE A 560 10.30 -39.38 -5.13
CA PHE A 560 9.28 -38.68 -4.35
C PHE A 560 8.52 -39.65 -3.40
N LEU A 561 8.05 -40.78 -3.92
CA LEU A 561 7.33 -41.79 -3.15
C LEU A 561 8.21 -42.34 -2.03
N LYS A 562 9.46 -42.71 -2.34
CA LYS A 562 10.41 -43.24 -1.34
C LYS A 562 10.56 -42.28 -0.16
N HIS A 563 10.76 -41.00 -0.44
CA HIS A 563 10.88 -40.00 0.62
C HIS A 563 9.58 -39.82 1.42
N GLY A 564 8.42 -39.78 0.74
CA GLY A 564 7.12 -39.70 1.41
C GLY A 564 6.88 -40.87 2.36
N PHE A 565 7.25 -42.08 1.93
CA PHE A 565 7.15 -43.29 2.75
C PHE A 565 8.16 -43.34 3.90
N GLU A 566 9.40 -42.88 3.70
CA GLU A 566 10.39 -42.73 4.77
C GLU A 566 9.87 -41.80 5.88
N LYS A 567 9.21 -40.70 5.51
CA LYS A 567 8.58 -39.79 6.47
C LYS A 567 7.46 -40.47 7.24
N ILE A 568 6.54 -41.16 6.55
CA ILE A 568 5.46 -41.93 7.20
C ILE A 568 6.04 -42.99 8.13
N ALA A 569 7.04 -43.76 7.68
CA ALA A 569 7.65 -44.82 8.48
C ALA A 569 8.28 -44.27 9.76
N LYS A 570 8.98 -43.14 9.67
CA LYS A 570 9.57 -42.46 10.83
C LYS A 570 8.52 -41.96 11.81
N GLU A 571 7.46 -41.30 11.33
CA GLU A 571 6.39 -40.74 12.17
C GLU A 571 5.50 -41.81 12.81
N ARG A 572 5.39 -42.99 12.18
CA ARG A 572 4.55 -44.10 12.65
C ARG A 572 5.34 -45.26 13.26
N SER A 573 6.65 -45.10 13.44
CA SER A 573 7.56 -46.13 13.96
C SER A 573 7.46 -47.48 13.22
N LEU A 574 7.36 -47.42 11.89
CA LEU A 574 7.40 -48.60 11.01
C LEU A 574 8.85 -48.95 10.63
N ASP A 575 9.05 -50.12 10.03
CA ASP A 575 10.37 -50.57 9.59
C ASP A 575 11.04 -49.57 8.63
N ALA A 576 12.35 -49.37 8.78
CA ALA A 576 13.14 -48.40 8.01
C ALA A 576 13.16 -48.67 6.48
N GLY A 577 12.71 -49.85 6.05
CA GLY A 577 12.57 -50.23 4.64
C GLY A 577 11.12 -50.24 4.13
N TRP A 578 10.13 -49.87 4.96
CA TRP A 578 8.72 -49.86 4.57
C TRP A 578 8.44 -48.81 3.50
N PRO A 579 7.63 -49.10 2.45
CA PRO A 579 6.86 -50.33 2.22
C PRO A 579 7.62 -51.42 1.44
N GLY A 580 8.89 -51.20 1.11
CA GLY A 580 9.70 -52.11 0.30
C GLY A 580 9.74 -51.72 -1.19
N PRO A 581 10.82 -52.07 -1.91
CA PRO A 581 11.08 -51.59 -3.27
C PRO A 581 10.05 -52.07 -4.30
N GLU A 582 9.53 -53.30 -4.17
CA GLU A 582 8.52 -53.84 -5.09
C GLU A 582 7.18 -53.09 -5.00
N ILE A 583 6.79 -52.67 -3.78
CA ILE A 583 5.59 -51.85 -3.60
C ILE A 583 5.80 -50.47 -4.22
N ILE A 584 6.96 -49.84 -4.00
CA ILE A 584 7.29 -48.56 -4.65
C ILE A 584 7.18 -48.68 -6.17
N LYS A 585 7.74 -49.74 -6.76
CA LYS A 585 7.68 -49.97 -8.22
C LYS A 585 6.24 -50.10 -8.73
N ARG A 586 5.37 -50.80 -7.99
CA ARG A 586 3.93 -50.88 -8.31
C ARG A 586 3.24 -49.52 -8.24
N LEU A 587 3.54 -48.72 -7.22
CA LEU A 587 2.96 -47.38 -7.06
C LEU A 587 3.47 -46.41 -8.14
N VAL A 588 4.73 -46.51 -8.56
CA VAL A 588 5.25 -45.73 -9.71
C VAL A 588 4.47 -46.06 -10.97
N TYR A 589 4.23 -47.35 -11.25
CA TYR A 589 3.40 -47.77 -12.38
C TYR A 589 1.97 -47.21 -12.29
N GLY A 590 1.33 -47.32 -11.11
CA GLY A 590 -0.01 -46.78 -10.85
C GLY A 590 -0.09 -45.26 -11.00
N ALA A 591 0.97 -44.54 -10.68
CA ALA A 591 1.03 -43.09 -10.88
C ALA A 591 0.96 -42.67 -12.35
N SER A 592 1.41 -43.53 -13.28
CA SER A 592 1.34 -43.31 -14.73
C SER A 592 1.82 -41.92 -15.15
N GLY A 593 2.95 -41.48 -14.58
CA GLY A 593 3.55 -40.17 -14.85
C GLY A 593 2.93 -38.97 -14.13
N LEU A 594 1.91 -39.17 -13.28
CA LEU A 594 1.20 -38.10 -12.57
C LEU A 594 1.69 -37.95 -11.12
N PHE A 595 2.37 -36.84 -10.82
CA PHE A 595 2.78 -36.49 -9.46
C PHE A 595 1.58 -36.27 -8.53
N ILE A 596 0.45 -35.77 -9.05
CA ILE A 596 -0.75 -35.62 -8.23
C ILE A 596 -1.27 -36.96 -7.70
N TRP A 597 -1.16 -38.04 -8.47
CA TRP A 597 -1.54 -39.36 -8.02
C TRP A 597 -0.64 -39.80 -6.86
N ALA A 598 0.68 -39.69 -7.06
CA ALA A 598 1.67 -40.07 -6.04
C ALA A 598 1.49 -39.25 -4.74
N SER A 599 1.27 -37.94 -4.87
CA SER A 599 0.99 -37.04 -3.74
C SER A 599 -0.31 -37.44 -3.02
N THR A 600 -1.39 -37.72 -3.77
CA THR A 600 -2.68 -38.14 -3.21
C THR A 600 -2.56 -39.46 -2.46
N VAL A 601 -1.81 -40.43 -2.98
CA VAL A 601 -1.53 -41.71 -2.30
C VAL A 601 -0.76 -41.49 -1.00
N ILE A 602 0.31 -40.70 -1.01
CA ILE A 602 1.09 -40.41 0.20
C ILE A 602 0.20 -39.75 1.27
N ARG A 603 -0.60 -38.75 0.88
CA ARG A 603 -1.53 -38.08 1.80
C ARG A 603 -2.57 -39.06 2.35
N PHE A 604 -3.24 -39.81 1.49
CA PHE A 604 -4.25 -40.79 1.88
C PHE A 604 -3.70 -41.83 2.89
N ILE A 605 -2.48 -42.32 2.67
CA ILE A 605 -1.84 -43.28 3.57
C ILE A 605 -1.44 -42.60 4.89
N HIS A 606 -0.84 -41.41 4.83
CA HIS A 606 -0.41 -40.64 6.00
C HIS A 606 -1.59 -40.30 6.94
N ASP A 607 -2.72 -39.89 6.34
CA ASP A 607 -3.98 -39.56 7.01
C ASP A 607 -4.62 -40.77 7.70
N GLY A 608 -4.26 -41.99 7.28
CA GLY A 608 -4.73 -43.23 7.91
C GLY A 608 -4.25 -43.41 9.35
N LYS A 609 -3.29 -42.60 9.81
CA LYS A 609 -2.71 -42.66 11.16
C LYS A 609 -2.27 -44.09 11.50
N LEU A 610 -2.92 -44.75 12.46
CA LEU A 610 -2.63 -46.14 12.86
C LEU A 610 -2.89 -47.17 11.74
N PHE A 611 -3.70 -46.81 10.74
CA PHE A 611 -4.13 -47.69 9.65
C PHE A 611 -3.35 -47.46 8.34
N ALA A 612 -2.21 -46.77 8.37
CA ALA A 612 -1.39 -46.49 7.19
C ALA A 612 -1.08 -47.76 6.36
N ALA A 613 -0.67 -48.85 7.02
CA ALA A 613 -0.41 -50.13 6.35
C ALA A 613 -1.66 -50.74 5.70
N ARG A 614 -2.84 -50.59 6.33
CA ARG A 614 -4.12 -51.04 5.77
C ARG A 614 -4.51 -50.20 4.55
N ARG A 615 -4.36 -48.87 4.62
CA ARG A 615 -4.63 -47.98 3.47
C ARG A 615 -3.70 -48.26 2.29
N LEU A 616 -2.42 -48.54 2.55
CA LEU A 616 -1.50 -48.98 1.51
C LEU A 616 -1.98 -50.27 0.84
N LYS A 617 -2.43 -51.27 1.62
CA LYS A 617 -2.94 -52.53 1.08
C LYS A 617 -4.15 -52.31 0.17
N ILE A 618 -5.08 -51.43 0.54
CA ILE A 618 -6.24 -51.06 -0.31
C ILE A 618 -5.78 -50.52 -1.67
N ILE A 619 -4.80 -49.61 -1.70
CA ILE A 619 -4.27 -49.05 -2.95
C ILE A 619 -3.64 -50.14 -3.82
N VAL A 620 -2.82 -51.01 -3.22
CA VAL A 620 -2.11 -52.07 -3.94
C VAL A 620 -3.08 -53.14 -4.47
N GLU A 621 -4.16 -53.45 -3.76
CA GLU A 621 -5.18 -54.42 -4.17
C GLU A 621 -6.13 -53.86 -5.25
N ASN A 622 -6.47 -52.57 -5.19
CA ASN A 622 -7.32 -51.90 -6.18
C ASN A 622 -6.58 -51.51 -7.47
N SER A 623 -5.24 -51.51 -7.46
CA SER A 623 -4.43 -51.21 -8.65
C SER A 623 -4.55 -52.37 -9.65
N SER A 624 -5.44 -52.26 -10.64
CA SER A 624 -5.52 -53.24 -11.73
C SER A 624 -4.25 -53.22 -12.57
N VAL A 625 -3.67 -54.40 -12.81
CA VAL A 625 -2.50 -54.57 -13.68
C VAL A 625 -2.97 -54.58 -15.13
N GLY A 626 -3.27 -53.40 -15.70
CA GLY A 626 -3.73 -53.23 -17.08
C GLY A 626 -3.18 -51.95 -17.70
N VAL A 627 -3.13 -51.90 -19.04
CA VAL A 627 -2.71 -50.70 -19.81
C VAL A 627 -3.87 -49.72 -19.87
N ASP A 628 -4.18 -49.10 -18.74
CA ASP A 628 -5.22 -48.09 -18.63
C ASP A 628 -4.64 -46.68 -18.75
N ALA A 629 -5.43 -45.73 -19.27
CA ALA A 629 -4.99 -44.34 -19.44
C ALA A 629 -4.73 -43.67 -18.06
N ALA A 630 -3.70 -42.83 -17.95
CA ALA A 630 -3.30 -42.16 -16.69
C ALA A 630 -4.45 -41.42 -15.97
N GLY A 631 -5.42 -40.90 -16.72
CA GLY A 631 -6.62 -40.27 -16.14
C GLY A 631 -7.53 -41.24 -15.37
N LYS A 632 -7.56 -42.52 -15.75
CA LYS A 632 -8.37 -43.55 -15.08
C LYS A 632 -7.80 -43.90 -13.70
N HIS A 633 -6.48 -44.11 -13.58
CA HIS A 633 -5.83 -44.34 -12.29
C HIS A 633 -6.00 -43.14 -11.32
N LEU A 634 -6.02 -41.91 -11.85
CA LEU A 634 -6.31 -40.72 -11.03
C LEU A 634 -7.77 -40.69 -10.54
N ASN A 635 -8.74 -41.08 -11.37
CA ASN A 635 -10.13 -41.18 -10.93
C ASN A 635 -10.30 -42.29 -9.88
N GLU A 636 -9.63 -43.44 -10.05
CA GLU A 636 -9.68 -44.57 -9.12
C GLU A 636 -9.16 -44.22 -7.72
N ILE A 637 -8.07 -43.45 -7.61
CA ILE A 637 -7.58 -43.00 -6.30
C ILE A 637 -8.58 -42.02 -5.64
N TYR A 638 -9.21 -41.11 -6.39
CA TYR A 638 -10.25 -40.23 -5.84
C TYR A 638 -11.46 -41.02 -5.36
N ILE A 639 -11.93 -41.99 -6.14
CA ILE A 639 -13.02 -42.90 -5.74
C ILE A 639 -12.61 -43.69 -4.48
N THR A 640 -11.37 -44.15 -4.40
CA THR A 640 -10.87 -44.89 -3.22
C THR A 640 -10.86 -44.03 -1.96
N VAL A 641 -10.43 -42.77 -2.05
CA VAL A 641 -10.48 -41.80 -0.95
C VAL A 641 -11.93 -41.58 -0.50
N LEU A 642 -12.83 -41.27 -1.45
CA LEU A 642 -14.24 -40.99 -1.16
C LEU A 642 -14.97 -42.21 -0.57
N ARG A 643 -14.75 -43.42 -1.10
CA ARG A 643 -15.32 -44.65 -0.55
C ARG A 643 -14.77 -44.98 0.84
N SER A 644 -13.51 -44.69 1.10
CA SER A 644 -12.90 -44.94 2.43
C SER A 644 -13.51 -44.05 3.51
N CYS A 645 -13.98 -42.85 3.16
CA CYS A 645 -14.71 -41.96 4.06
C CYS A 645 -16.07 -42.54 4.49
N ILE A 646 -16.71 -43.33 3.62
CA ILE A 646 -18.09 -43.79 3.80
C ILE A 646 -18.16 -45.27 4.24
N SER A 647 -17.49 -46.16 3.51
CA SER A 647 -17.74 -47.61 3.54
C SER A 647 -17.19 -48.33 4.79
N LEU A 648 -16.33 -47.70 5.58
CA LEU A 648 -15.70 -48.33 6.76
C LEU A 648 -16.40 -48.02 8.07
N LYS A 649 -17.35 -47.07 8.07
CA LYS A 649 -17.95 -46.49 9.28
C LYS A 649 -19.47 -46.65 9.37
N TYR A 650 -20.14 -46.85 8.24
CA TYR A 650 -21.59 -46.70 8.14
C TYR A 650 -22.27 -47.91 7.49
N SER A 651 -23.49 -48.21 7.95
CA SER A 651 -24.44 -49.14 7.36
C SER A 651 -25.00 -48.62 6.04
N HIS A 652 -25.65 -49.48 5.25
CA HIS A 652 -26.20 -49.08 3.95
C HIS A 652 -27.22 -47.93 4.05
N GLU A 653 -28.07 -47.93 5.07
CA GLU A 653 -29.06 -46.86 5.31
C GLU A 653 -28.37 -45.53 5.64
N GLU A 654 -27.36 -45.54 6.49
CA GLU A 654 -26.57 -44.35 6.83
C GLU A 654 -25.80 -43.79 5.62
N VAL A 655 -25.34 -44.66 4.70
CA VAL A 655 -24.69 -44.22 3.44
C VAL A 655 -25.67 -43.49 2.53
N GLU A 656 -26.93 -43.94 2.44
CA GLU A 656 -27.95 -43.28 1.62
C GLU A 656 -28.28 -41.87 2.14
N GLU A 657 -28.18 -41.64 3.45
CA GLU A 657 -28.34 -40.31 4.06
C GLU A 657 -27.08 -39.43 3.91
N LEU A 658 -25.88 -40.01 4.06
CA LEU A 658 -24.61 -39.26 4.03
C LEU A 658 -24.20 -38.81 2.62
N LEU A 659 -24.43 -39.64 1.60
CA LEU A 659 -23.92 -39.40 0.26
C LEU A 659 -24.45 -38.09 -0.37
N PRO A 660 -25.74 -37.71 -0.25
CA PRO A 660 -26.22 -36.41 -0.70
C PRO A 660 -25.55 -35.23 0.03
N MET A 661 -25.33 -35.34 1.34
CA MET A 661 -24.65 -34.30 2.13
C MET A 661 -23.20 -34.10 1.67
N LEU A 662 -22.46 -35.21 1.49
CA LEU A 662 -21.10 -35.19 0.97
C LEU A 662 -21.04 -34.53 -0.42
N LYS A 663 -21.93 -34.91 -1.33
CA LYS A 663 -22.01 -34.32 -2.67
C LYS A 663 -22.28 -32.82 -2.63
N SER A 664 -23.24 -32.40 -1.81
CA SER A 664 -23.58 -30.99 -1.64
C SER A 664 -22.38 -30.21 -1.10
N LEU A 665 -21.67 -30.74 -0.10
CA LEU A 665 -20.50 -30.10 0.49
C LEU A 665 -19.34 -30.01 -0.51
N LEU A 666 -18.97 -31.12 -1.15
CA LEU A 666 -17.88 -31.16 -2.14
C LEU A 666 -18.19 -30.30 -3.37
N GLY A 667 -19.44 -30.33 -3.85
CA GLY A 667 -19.92 -29.48 -4.92
C GLY A 667 -19.78 -28.00 -4.58
N SER A 668 -20.18 -27.63 -3.36
CA SER A 668 -20.05 -26.26 -2.85
C SER A 668 -18.58 -25.84 -2.80
N ILE A 669 -17.70 -26.64 -2.17
CA ILE A 669 -16.26 -26.36 -2.08
C ILE A 669 -15.65 -26.20 -3.47
N ALA A 670 -15.98 -27.09 -4.40
CA ALA A 670 -15.42 -27.09 -5.74
C ALA A 670 -15.91 -25.92 -6.61
N THR A 671 -17.07 -25.32 -6.29
CA THR A 671 -17.65 -24.18 -7.03
C THR A 671 -17.41 -22.82 -6.36
N LEU A 672 -16.81 -22.77 -5.17
CA LEU A 672 -16.51 -21.50 -4.49
C LEU A 672 -15.70 -20.55 -5.39
N LEU A 673 -16.11 -19.28 -5.46
CA LEU A 673 -15.39 -18.23 -6.22
C LEU A 673 -14.31 -17.53 -5.39
N SER A 674 -14.35 -17.72 -4.08
CA SER A 674 -13.30 -17.33 -3.13
C SER A 674 -13.29 -18.37 -2.01
N PRO A 675 -12.11 -18.82 -1.52
CA PRO A 675 -12.03 -19.86 -0.52
C PRO A 675 -12.69 -19.43 0.80
N LEU A 676 -13.46 -20.33 1.42
CA LEU A 676 -14.08 -20.12 2.72
C LEU A 676 -13.49 -21.07 3.76
N SER A 677 -13.46 -20.64 5.01
CA SER A 677 -13.12 -21.53 6.13
C SER A 677 -14.24 -22.55 6.39
N THR A 678 -13.96 -23.63 7.14
CA THR A 678 -14.99 -24.63 7.48
C THR A 678 -16.15 -23.97 8.24
N GLN A 679 -15.85 -23.05 9.16
CA GLN A 679 -16.84 -22.27 9.91
C GLN A 679 -17.71 -21.39 9.02
N SER A 680 -17.10 -20.69 8.06
CA SER A 680 -17.82 -19.81 7.13
C SER A 680 -18.70 -20.64 6.18
N LEU A 681 -18.18 -21.79 5.74
CA LEU A 681 -18.88 -22.72 4.85
C LEU A 681 -20.09 -23.37 5.53
N SER A 682 -19.96 -23.82 6.78
CA SER A 682 -21.07 -24.36 7.58
C SER A 682 -22.23 -23.36 7.66
N LYS A 683 -21.94 -22.09 7.99
CA LYS A 683 -22.95 -21.04 8.07
C LYS A 683 -23.57 -20.71 6.72
N LEU A 684 -22.76 -20.63 5.66
CA LEU A 684 -23.27 -20.40 4.30
C LEU A 684 -24.23 -21.50 3.87
N LEU A 685 -23.86 -22.77 4.07
CA LEU A 685 -24.67 -23.92 3.68
C LEU A 685 -25.84 -24.18 4.63
N SER A 686 -25.88 -23.53 5.79
CA SER A 686 -26.84 -23.79 6.88
C SER A 686 -26.77 -25.23 7.38
N THR A 687 -25.56 -25.78 7.47
CA THR A 687 -25.27 -27.14 7.96
C THR A 687 -24.55 -27.06 9.30
N ALA A 688 -24.80 -27.98 10.23
CA ALA A 688 -24.12 -27.96 11.53
C ALA A 688 -22.59 -28.08 11.35
N GLN A 689 -21.84 -27.33 12.16
CA GLN A 689 -20.37 -27.32 12.08
C GLN A 689 -19.79 -28.73 12.28
N ASP A 690 -20.32 -29.47 13.26
CA ASP A 690 -19.87 -30.82 13.58
C ASP A 690 -20.07 -31.79 12.40
N ASP A 691 -21.15 -31.65 11.62
CA ASP A 691 -21.39 -32.48 10.44
C ASP A 691 -20.38 -32.16 9.33
N VAL A 692 -20.08 -30.87 9.12
CA VAL A 692 -19.07 -30.44 8.14
C VAL A 692 -17.70 -30.97 8.51
N ASP A 693 -17.28 -30.81 9.77
CA ASP A 693 -15.97 -31.27 10.23
C ASP A 693 -15.86 -32.79 10.13
N GLN A 694 -16.88 -33.55 10.56
CA GLN A 694 -16.90 -35.02 10.45
C GLN A 694 -16.81 -35.52 9.00
N ILE A 695 -17.46 -34.84 8.04
CA ILE A 695 -17.39 -35.21 6.62
C ILE A 695 -16.00 -34.92 6.06
N LEU A 696 -15.37 -33.83 6.48
CA LEU A 696 -14.08 -33.37 5.94
C LEU A 696 -12.88 -34.09 6.57
N ASP A 697 -13.01 -34.62 7.78
CA ASP A 697 -11.95 -35.28 8.58
C ASP A 697 -11.16 -36.38 7.83
N ASP A 698 -11.77 -37.08 6.87
CA ASP A 698 -11.12 -38.14 6.09
C ASP A 698 -10.70 -37.69 4.67
N LEU A 699 -10.91 -36.42 4.32
CA LEU A 699 -10.73 -35.90 2.97
C LEU A 699 -9.45 -35.08 2.79
N HIS A 700 -8.54 -35.09 3.78
CA HIS A 700 -7.22 -34.45 3.70
C HIS A 700 -6.36 -34.93 2.52
N ALA A 701 -6.66 -36.05 1.87
CA ALA A 701 -5.95 -36.48 0.65
C ALA A 701 -6.28 -35.62 -0.58
N ILE A 702 -7.49 -35.05 -0.62
CA ILE A 702 -8.05 -34.31 -1.76
C ILE A 702 -8.35 -32.84 -1.43
N LEU A 703 -8.41 -32.49 -0.15
CA LEU A 703 -8.61 -31.14 0.36
C LEU A 703 -7.42 -30.71 1.22
N ILE A 704 -7.08 -29.43 1.17
CA ILE A 704 -6.18 -28.77 2.13
C ILE A 704 -7.09 -28.18 3.20
N ILE A 705 -7.11 -28.84 4.35
CA ILE A 705 -7.90 -28.48 5.53
C ILE A 705 -6.91 -27.95 6.57
N PRO A 706 -6.91 -26.64 6.86
CA PRO A 706 -6.04 -26.05 7.87
C PRO A 706 -6.39 -26.54 9.28
N GLU A 707 -5.40 -26.57 10.19
CA GLU A 707 -5.65 -26.83 11.62
C GLU A 707 -6.40 -25.68 12.30
N ASP A 708 -6.18 -24.44 11.83
CA ASP A 708 -6.92 -23.26 12.27
C ASP A 708 -8.26 -23.17 11.49
N PRO A 709 -9.42 -23.31 12.14
CA PRO A 709 -10.73 -23.28 11.50
C PRO A 709 -11.11 -21.90 10.94
N ALA A 710 -10.33 -20.84 11.22
CA ALA A 710 -10.48 -19.54 10.60
C ALA A 710 -9.82 -19.46 9.21
N LEU A 711 -8.89 -20.36 8.88
CA LEU A 711 -8.21 -20.36 7.59
C LEU A 711 -9.05 -21.04 6.49
N PRO A 712 -8.92 -20.60 5.24
CA PRO A 712 -9.74 -21.11 4.14
C PRO A 712 -9.37 -22.54 3.74
N LEU A 713 -10.42 -23.34 3.49
CA LEU A 713 -10.31 -24.65 2.89
C LEU A 713 -10.08 -24.54 1.38
N ARG A 714 -9.23 -25.41 0.83
CA ARG A 714 -8.90 -25.43 -0.60
C ARG A 714 -8.87 -26.84 -1.16
N LEU A 715 -9.07 -26.97 -2.47
CA LEU A 715 -8.77 -28.22 -3.16
C LEU A 715 -7.25 -28.47 -3.11
N HIS A 716 -6.83 -29.71 -2.88
CA HIS A 716 -5.43 -30.09 -3.03
C HIS A 716 -4.94 -29.84 -4.46
N HIS A 717 -5.79 -30.12 -5.44
CA HIS A 717 -5.45 -29.89 -6.84
C HIS A 717 -6.72 -29.71 -7.70
N PRO A 718 -6.69 -28.83 -8.71
CA PRO A 718 -7.83 -28.57 -9.60
C PRO A 718 -8.38 -29.81 -10.33
N SER A 719 -7.56 -30.83 -10.57
CA SER A 719 -8.02 -32.08 -11.21
C SER A 719 -9.11 -32.82 -10.44
N PHE A 720 -9.27 -32.55 -9.14
CA PHE A 720 -10.39 -33.09 -8.36
C PHE A 720 -11.71 -32.42 -8.74
N ARG A 721 -11.71 -31.10 -8.99
CA ARG A 721 -12.86 -30.40 -9.57
C ARG A 721 -13.21 -30.98 -10.94
N ASP A 722 -12.21 -31.16 -11.80
CA ASP A 722 -12.39 -31.76 -13.14
C ASP A 722 -12.95 -33.19 -13.05
N PHE A 723 -12.66 -33.93 -11.98
CA PHE A 723 -13.21 -35.25 -11.70
C PHE A 723 -14.67 -35.17 -11.22
N LEU A 724 -14.97 -34.24 -10.31
CA LEU A 724 -16.27 -34.15 -9.64
C LEU A 724 -17.42 -33.77 -10.60
N PHE A 725 -17.14 -32.89 -11.56
CA PHE A 725 -18.16 -32.35 -12.48
C PHE A 725 -18.32 -33.16 -13.77
N GLU A 726 -17.40 -34.08 -14.06
CA GLU A 726 -17.44 -34.92 -15.25
C GLU A 726 -18.09 -36.27 -14.94
N LYS A 727 -19.34 -36.46 -15.38
CA LYS A 727 -20.15 -37.65 -15.09
C LYS A 727 -19.48 -38.96 -15.49
N SER A 728 -18.73 -38.95 -16.60
CA SER A 728 -18.00 -40.12 -17.10
C SER A 728 -16.86 -40.57 -16.19
N ARG A 729 -16.40 -39.72 -15.27
CA ARG A 729 -15.24 -39.94 -14.39
C ARG A 729 -15.59 -40.27 -12.94
N CYS A 730 -16.78 -39.90 -12.49
CA CYS A 730 -17.08 -39.71 -11.06
C CYS A 730 -18.01 -40.77 -10.42
N ALA A 731 -18.29 -41.89 -11.09
CA ALA A 731 -19.11 -42.99 -10.57
C ALA A 731 -20.36 -42.52 -9.77
N GLU A 732 -20.56 -42.99 -8.54
CA GLU A 732 -21.66 -42.57 -7.66
C GLU A 732 -21.49 -41.17 -7.04
N PHE A 733 -20.33 -40.50 -7.17
CA PHE A 733 -19.99 -39.22 -6.51
C PHE A 733 -20.20 -37.99 -7.37
N TRP A 734 -20.64 -38.14 -8.62
CA TRP A 734 -20.85 -37.03 -9.56
C TRP A 734 -21.73 -35.92 -8.98
N VAL A 735 -21.31 -34.67 -9.21
CA VAL A 735 -22.05 -33.45 -8.90
C VAL A 735 -22.28 -32.66 -10.19
N ASP A 736 -23.50 -32.19 -10.40
CA ASP A 736 -23.79 -31.25 -11.49
C ASP A 736 -23.29 -29.84 -11.10
N GLU A 737 -22.38 -29.28 -11.90
CA GLU A 737 -21.78 -27.97 -11.64
C GLU A 737 -22.82 -26.84 -11.63
N LYS A 738 -23.81 -26.89 -12.54
CA LYS A 738 -24.87 -25.87 -12.60
C LYS A 738 -25.76 -25.94 -11.37
N GLN A 739 -26.12 -27.16 -10.97
CA GLN A 739 -26.90 -27.38 -9.75
C GLN A 739 -26.14 -26.93 -8.49
N ALA A 740 -24.82 -27.17 -8.42
CA ALA A 740 -23.99 -26.69 -7.31
C ALA A 740 -23.96 -25.15 -7.24
N HIS A 741 -23.84 -24.48 -8.38
CA HIS A 741 -23.96 -23.01 -8.46
C HIS A 741 -25.37 -22.52 -8.05
N GLU A 742 -26.43 -23.21 -8.46
CA GLU A 742 -27.81 -22.90 -8.06
C GLU A 742 -28.00 -23.00 -6.54
N ILE A 743 -27.50 -24.08 -5.92
CA ILE A 743 -27.53 -24.27 -4.47
C ILE A 743 -26.80 -23.12 -3.78
N LEU A 744 -25.58 -22.77 -4.21
CA LEU A 744 -24.83 -21.68 -3.60
C LEU A 744 -25.52 -20.32 -3.77
N ALA A 745 -26.18 -20.07 -4.91
CA ALA A 745 -26.96 -18.86 -5.11
C ALA A 745 -28.12 -18.76 -4.10
N ASP A 746 -28.93 -19.82 -3.93
CA ASP A 746 -30.02 -19.87 -2.94
C ASP A 746 -29.48 -19.66 -1.51
N ARG A 747 -28.37 -20.33 -1.16
CA ARG A 747 -27.74 -20.21 0.16
C ARG A 747 -27.20 -18.81 0.43
N CYS A 748 -26.55 -18.17 -0.55
CA CYS A 748 -26.10 -16.79 -0.43
C CYS A 748 -27.28 -15.83 -0.19
N ILE A 749 -28.36 -15.97 -0.97
CA ILE A 749 -29.55 -15.11 -0.84
C ILE A 749 -30.17 -15.27 0.54
N ARG A 750 -30.42 -16.50 1.00
CA ARG A 750 -31.00 -16.76 2.32
C ARG A 750 -30.13 -16.21 3.45
N LEU A 751 -28.81 -16.39 3.36
CA LEU A 751 -27.88 -15.86 4.36
C LEU A 751 -27.97 -14.33 4.43
N MET A 752 -28.04 -13.66 3.27
CA MET A 752 -28.21 -12.21 3.20
C MET A 752 -29.58 -11.75 3.73
N GLU A 753 -30.67 -12.47 3.47
CA GLU A 753 -32.01 -12.12 3.98
C GLU A 753 -32.09 -12.10 5.52
N ILE A 754 -31.28 -12.93 6.18
CA ILE A 754 -31.21 -13.04 7.64
C ILE A 754 -30.16 -12.07 8.23
N SER A 755 -29.09 -11.78 7.49
CA SER A 755 -27.94 -11.02 8.00
C SER A 755 -28.01 -9.53 7.69
N LEU A 756 -28.51 -9.15 6.50
CA LEU A 756 -28.57 -7.77 6.06
C LEU A 756 -29.74 -7.04 6.73
N LYS A 757 -29.46 -5.85 7.25
CA LYS A 757 -30.41 -4.94 7.87
C LYS A 757 -30.04 -3.50 7.55
N GLN A 758 -31.01 -2.60 7.66
CA GLN A 758 -30.76 -1.17 7.58
C GLN A 758 -29.73 -0.72 8.62
N ASP A 759 -28.83 0.19 8.22
CA ASP A 759 -27.77 0.72 9.07
C ASP A 759 -26.90 -0.41 9.64
N ILE A 760 -26.37 -1.26 8.76
CA ILE A 760 -25.67 -2.48 9.14
C ILE A 760 -24.48 -2.19 10.06
N TYR A 761 -23.85 -1.03 9.88
CA TYR A 761 -22.73 -0.53 10.69
C TYR A 761 -23.17 0.29 11.93
N SER A 762 -24.48 0.52 12.12
CA SER A 762 -25.08 1.27 13.24
C SER A 762 -24.39 2.62 13.49
N VAL A 763 -24.20 3.39 12.42
CA VAL A 763 -23.49 4.68 12.46
C VAL A 763 -24.36 5.70 13.20
N LYS A 764 -23.89 6.21 14.35
CA LYS A 764 -24.61 7.25 15.13
C LYS A 764 -24.58 8.64 14.47
N ALA A 765 -23.81 8.82 13.40
CA ALA A 765 -23.64 10.10 12.70
C ALA A 765 -23.66 9.89 11.17
N PRO A 766 -24.53 10.59 10.41
CA PRO A 766 -24.73 10.35 8.98
C PRO A 766 -23.55 10.73 8.05
N ASN A 767 -22.43 11.22 8.61
CA ASN A 767 -21.29 11.76 7.84
C ASN A 767 -19.97 10.99 8.06
N MET A 768 -20.00 9.77 8.60
CA MET A 768 -18.78 8.96 8.79
C MET A 768 -18.27 8.47 7.43
N LEU A 769 -17.01 8.75 7.10
CA LEU A 769 -16.37 8.22 5.90
C LEU A 769 -15.94 6.78 6.15
N ILE A 770 -15.97 5.93 5.10
CA ILE A 770 -15.52 4.52 5.18
C ILE A 770 -14.05 4.44 5.66
N ALA A 771 -13.22 5.41 5.28
CA ALA A 771 -11.83 5.51 5.72
C ALA A 771 -11.65 5.67 7.25
N ASP A 772 -12.69 6.11 7.97
CA ASP A 772 -12.68 6.30 9.43
C ASP A 772 -13.21 5.07 10.19
N ALA A 773 -13.66 4.02 9.47
CA ALA A 773 -14.25 2.82 10.05
C ALA A 773 -13.18 1.79 10.47
N GLU A 774 -13.29 1.27 11.69
CA GLU A 774 -12.40 0.20 12.18
C GLU A 774 -12.71 -1.12 11.45
N THR A 775 -11.68 -1.74 10.85
CA THR A 775 -11.78 -3.00 10.08
C THR A 775 -12.38 -4.14 10.90
N THR A 776 -11.99 -4.26 12.17
CA THR A 776 -12.52 -5.25 13.13
C THR A 776 -14.03 -5.14 13.32
N ARG A 777 -14.58 -3.93 13.22
CA ARG A 777 -16.00 -3.68 13.38
C ARG A 777 -16.78 -3.99 12.09
N ILE A 778 -16.13 -3.89 10.92
CA ILE A 778 -16.70 -4.37 9.65
C ILE A 778 -16.84 -5.89 9.70
N GLU A 779 -15.82 -6.62 10.13
CA GLU A 779 -15.88 -8.09 10.25
C GLU A 779 -16.92 -8.59 11.25
N GLN A 780 -17.22 -7.79 12.29
CA GLN A 780 -18.31 -8.10 13.24
C GLN A 780 -19.70 -7.92 12.63
N CYS A 781 -19.89 -6.92 11.77
CA CYS A 781 -21.19 -6.62 11.14
C CYS A 781 -21.42 -7.43 9.85
N LEU A 782 -20.34 -7.71 9.13
CA LEU A 782 -20.27 -8.45 7.88
C LEU A 782 -19.22 -9.56 8.04
N PRO A 783 -19.57 -10.71 8.63
CA PRO A 783 -18.65 -11.82 8.76
C PRO A 783 -18.29 -12.41 7.37
N PRO A 784 -17.20 -13.21 7.26
CA PRO A 784 -16.67 -13.67 5.97
C PRO A 784 -17.69 -14.36 5.05
N GLU A 785 -18.56 -15.20 5.61
CA GLU A 785 -19.65 -15.87 4.89
C GLU A 785 -20.67 -14.89 4.28
N VAL A 786 -20.96 -13.78 4.96
CA VAL A 786 -21.87 -12.74 4.46
C VAL A 786 -21.18 -11.88 3.41
N GLN A 787 -19.90 -11.55 3.61
CA GLN A 787 -19.10 -10.85 2.62
C GLN A 787 -19.01 -11.66 1.30
N TYR A 788 -18.83 -12.97 1.41
CA TYR A 788 -18.87 -13.88 0.27
C TYR A 788 -20.21 -13.81 -0.44
N ALA A 789 -21.31 -13.99 0.32
CA ALA A 789 -22.65 -13.96 -0.25
C ALA A 789 -22.93 -12.63 -0.97
N CYS A 790 -22.58 -11.49 -0.36
CA CYS A 790 -22.74 -10.17 -0.96
C CYS A 790 -21.88 -9.99 -2.24
N SER A 791 -20.70 -10.62 -2.28
CA SER A 791 -19.75 -10.45 -3.39
C SER A 791 -20.01 -11.37 -4.58
N TYR A 792 -20.66 -12.53 -4.40
CA TYR A 792 -20.60 -13.61 -5.40
C TYR A 792 -21.96 -14.22 -5.78
N TRP A 793 -23.06 -13.89 -5.10
CA TRP A 793 -24.36 -14.51 -5.37
C TRP A 793 -24.81 -14.36 -6.84
N ILE A 794 -24.55 -13.21 -7.47
CA ILE A 794 -24.88 -12.95 -8.88
C ILE A 794 -24.09 -13.88 -9.80
N ASP A 795 -22.79 -14.07 -9.56
CA ASP A 795 -21.95 -14.96 -10.36
C ASP A 795 -22.43 -16.42 -10.25
N HIS A 796 -22.89 -16.85 -9.07
CA HIS A 796 -23.50 -18.16 -8.89
C HIS A 796 -24.81 -18.29 -9.69
N VAL A 797 -25.68 -17.28 -9.67
CA VAL A 797 -26.90 -17.24 -10.51
C VAL A 797 -26.53 -17.35 -11.98
N GLN A 798 -25.56 -16.56 -12.47
CA GLN A 798 -25.13 -16.60 -13.87
C GLN A 798 -24.57 -17.97 -14.26
N LYS A 799 -23.70 -18.55 -13.44
CA LYS A 799 -23.08 -19.86 -13.72
C LYS A 799 -24.06 -21.04 -13.60
N SER A 800 -25.11 -20.91 -12.79
CA SER A 800 -26.19 -21.91 -12.72
C SER A 800 -27.01 -21.99 -14.01
N GLY A 801 -27.07 -20.89 -14.78
CA GLY A 801 -27.96 -20.77 -15.93
C GLY A 801 -29.44 -20.65 -15.57
N THR A 802 -29.76 -20.37 -14.31
CA THR A 802 -31.13 -20.15 -13.84
C THR A 802 -31.75 -18.94 -14.53
N GLN A 803 -32.92 -19.13 -15.14
CA GLN A 803 -33.66 -18.04 -15.74
C GLN A 803 -34.34 -17.18 -14.67
N LEU A 804 -34.17 -15.87 -14.78
CA LEU A 804 -34.80 -14.91 -13.89
C LEU A 804 -36.19 -14.54 -14.42
N TYR A 805 -37.18 -14.60 -13.54
CA TYR A 805 -38.56 -14.20 -13.82
C TYR A 805 -39.18 -13.50 -12.61
N ASP A 806 -40.26 -12.77 -12.86
CA ASP A 806 -40.98 -12.05 -11.82
C ASP A 806 -41.49 -13.01 -10.74
N ASN A 807 -41.27 -12.61 -9.48
CA ASN A 807 -41.59 -13.35 -8.26
C ASN A 807 -40.69 -14.57 -7.97
N SER A 808 -39.64 -14.77 -8.75
CA SER A 808 -38.53 -15.66 -8.35
C SER A 808 -37.90 -15.21 -7.03
N GLN A 809 -37.10 -16.09 -6.42
CA GLN A 809 -36.36 -15.76 -5.19
C GLN A 809 -35.48 -14.52 -5.36
N VAL A 810 -34.77 -14.41 -6.49
CA VAL A 810 -33.93 -13.25 -6.82
C VAL A 810 -34.76 -11.97 -6.90
N HIS A 811 -35.91 -12.01 -7.58
CA HIS A 811 -36.79 -10.83 -7.68
C HIS A 811 -37.29 -10.38 -6.30
N ARG A 812 -37.75 -11.32 -5.47
CA ARG A 812 -38.23 -11.03 -4.10
C ARG A 812 -37.13 -10.49 -3.20
N PHE A 813 -35.92 -11.03 -3.33
CA PHE A 813 -34.74 -10.53 -2.62
C PHE A 813 -34.45 -9.09 -3.01
N LEU A 814 -34.34 -8.78 -4.31
CA LEU A 814 -34.04 -7.44 -4.80
C LEU A 814 -35.12 -6.42 -4.39
N GLN A 815 -36.41 -6.78 -4.45
CA GLN A 815 -37.49 -5.89 -4.04
C GLN A 815 -37.38 -5.42 -2.58
N LYS A 816 -36.81 -6.24 -1.69
CA LYS A 816 -36.77 -5.97 -0.25
C LYS A 816 -35.39 -5.60 0.28
N TYR A 817 -34.32 -6.15 -0.28
CA TYR A 817 -32.96 -6.08 0.28
C TYR A 817 -31.95 -5.37 -0.63
N LEU A 818 -32.33 -4.87 -1.81
CA LEU A 818 -31.42 -4.19 -2.75
C LEU A 818 -30.60 -3.08 -2.07
N LEU A 819 -31.26 -2.18 -1.32
CA LEU A 819 -30.57 -1.08 -0.65
C LEU A 819 -29.62 -1.55 0.45
N TYR A 820 -30.00 -2.60 1.20
CA TYR A 820 -29.15 -3.16 2.26
C TYR A 820 -27.93 -3.87 1.68
N TRP A 821 -28.08 -4.53 0.53
CA TRP A 821 -26.97 -5.13 -0.20
C TRP A 821 -26.02 -4.07 -0.78
N LEU A 822 -26.55 -2.99 -1.37
CA LEU A 822 -25.72 -1.87 -1.85
C LEU A 822 -24.99 -1.18 -0.69
N GLU A 823 -25.62 -1.02 0.48
CA GLU A 823 -24.97 -0.52 1.69
C GLU A 823 -23.80 -1.43 2.10
N ALA A 824 -24.03 -2.74 2.16
CA ALA A 824 -22.98 -3.71 2.50
C ALA A 824 -21.81 -3.68 1.51
N LEU A 825 -22.08 -3.62 0.20
CA LEU A 825 -21.04 -3.46 -0.82
C LEU A 825 -20.26 -2.14 -0.68
N GLY A 826 -20.93 -1.08 -0.23
CA GLY A 826 -20.31 0.21 0.07
C GLY A 826 -19.27 0.09 1.17
N TRP A 827 -19.64 -0.52 2.30
CA TRP A 827 -18.72 -0.78 3.41
C TRP A 827 -17.55 -1.70 3.06
N MET A 828 -17.75 -2.61 2.10
CA MET A 828 -16.70 -3.50 1.60
C MET A 828 -15.81 -2.85 0.53
N GLU A 829 -16.07 -1.60 0.13
CA GLU A 829 -15.43 -0.93 -1.01
C GLU A 829 -15.56 -1.71 -2.34
N LYS A 830 -16.61 -2.53 -2.47
CA LYS A 830 -16.87 -3.40 -3.64
C LYS A 830 -18.07 -2.95 -4.48
N LEU A 831 -18.56 -1.72 -4.30
CA LEU A 831 -19.68 -1.17 -5.10
C LEU A 831 -19.43 -1.27 -6.61
N SER A 832 -18.22 -0.95 -7.07
CA SER A 832 -17.86 -1.05 -8.50
C SER A 832 -17.86 -2.51 -9.01
N ASP A 833 -17.59 -3.46 -8.12
CA ASP A 833 -17.49 -4.89 -8.45
C ASP A 833 -18.88 -5.51 -8.52
N GLY A 834 -19.78 -5.11 -7.61
CA GLY A 834 -21.18 -5.54 -7.61
C GLY A 834 -22.00 -4.94 -8.75
N LEU A 835 -21.91 -3.61 -8.97
CA LEU A 835 -22.68 -2.90 -10.01
C LEU A 835 -22.16 -3.19 -11.43
N GLY A 836 -20.85 -3.37 -11.61
CA GLY A 836 -20.26 -3.73 -12.91
C GLY A 836 -20.72 -5.10 -13.42
N ARG A 837 -21.10 -6.00 -12.53
CA ARG A 837 -21.67 -7.33 -12.87
C ARG A 837 -23.15 -7.26 -13.25
N GLU A 838 -23.88 -6.22 -12.87
CA GLU A 838 -25.25 -5.95 -13.32
C GLU A 838 -25.30 -5.29 -14.70
N LEU A 839 -24.40 -4.34 -14.99
CA LEU A 839 -24.36 -3.59 -16.26
C LEU A 839 -23.90 -4.40 -17.47
N ALA A 840 -23.28 -5.57 -17.28
CA ALA A 840 -22.99 -6.50 -18.37
C ALA A 840 -24.26 -7.13 -18.99
N ASN A 841 -25.43 -6.90 -18.37
CA ASN A 841 -26.73 -7.44 -18.78
C ASN A 841 -27.74 -6.37 -19.25
N SER A 842 -27.31 -5.16 -19.58
CA SER A 842 -28.15 -4.17 -20.30
C SER A 842 -27.86 -4.14 -21.79
#